data_AF-A0A366ME11-F1
#
_entry.id   AF-A0A366ME11-F1
#
_cell.length_a   1.000
_cell.length_b   1.000
_cell.length_c   1.000
_cell.angle_alpha   90.00
_cell.angle_beta   90.00
_cell.angle_gamma   90.00
#
_symmetry.space_group_name_H-M   'P 1'
#
loop_
_entity.id
_entity.type
_entity.pdbx_description
1 polymer ?
#
loop_
_entity_poly.entity_id
_entity_poly.type
_entity_poly.pdbx_seq_one_letter_code
_entity_poly.pdbx_strand_id
1 'polypeptide(L)'
;MSSLVFGIDKITGPTHSSPSALYALVRVVDKRIESEERSLTLQHLLHLINTEKPEIVALGSLRDIAPDARSLFTLTEALPFGTKLVLIACIGAKSAPLPKLAERYNLRFDASNIMEQAKISGLIASFGGGYEIRTFEGVTTITVSRARTPIRTHQNRYIRHMQGSLMSISREIEAGLLANGLMFTSSISRSFRGKRIVEFTVSAPRHDVPVSSRTSAGVFVRVAGTRKEAPDFLPLSKRPPYLIVGIDPGTTVGITALNLDGDLVHLSSTRALGQAEIIAAVSAVGRPVLIATDKAEMPFGVEKVRLAFSAVAWTPAKDVLIKEKYDLAEGYDFGNDHERDALSAAVMAYRSYANKFDSVQKRMPPGTDIDMVRAGIIRGLSLEQILETLKHPEELPEEPAVVVEEVVPDEKDERIARLEETVSKLRKLAGSLSEEVEVKDKAISALQKRLVFEREERNAELLSSEAIISRDTELAQVKKALRKEERRSKTLRTRLERMKHYISLQAGDGCTALKVLQLLAKDHVMNLDDEMGVGEEDILYILTIDGWGRSVIRDLAEAKIGAVILPRLTYQRARSQHLIEEFREADIPILDGANLSPRVKGKIGVVDSAAFEAALAEWKTTQDIYKNEKKIDEIHGMVKEYQVERVKDVLEKGIDPTLVFEVDQAKPETPPAPPAPEKPSAVFRPIPDPPAEKPVQIEKPADKPVPAVTKPSPKPAPVSKPVPKPVSKPAPKKEAPKKSAPSKKPEAGSAEKMLFGVLSEYREERKKELKK
;
A
#
# COMPACT_ATOMS: atom_id res chain seq x y z
N MET A 1 -37.25 7.61 -49.38
CA MET A 1 -36.32 8.58 -50.01
C MET A 1 -34.98 7.89 -50.04
N SER A 2 -34.31 7.83 -51.19
CA SER A 2 -33.01 7.17 -51.31
C SER A 2 -31.93 8.01 -50.58
N SER A 3 -31.21 7.42 -49.64
CA SER A 3 -30.20 8.15 -48.84
C SER A 3 -28.91 8.30 -49.67
N LEU A 4 -28.60 9.52 -50.11
CA LEU A 4 -27.37 9.83 -50.85
C LEU A 4 -26.25 10.18 -49.87
N VAL A 5 -25.16 9.41 -49.91
CA VAL A 5 -23.97 9.58 -49.07
C VAL A 5 -22.74 9.77 -49.94
N PHE A 6 -21.95 10.79 -49.63
CA PHE A 6 -20.66 11.04 -50.29
C PHE A 6 -19.52 10.55 -49.42
N GLY A 7 -18.74 9.59 -49.89
CA GLY A 7 -17.45 9.22 -49.31
C GLY A 7 -16.33 10.01 -49.95
N ILE A 8 -15.54 10.71 -49.14
CA ILE A 8 -14.48 11.61 -49.64
C ILE A 8 -13.16 11.28 -48.97
N ASP A 9 -12.09 11.30 -49.75
CA ASP A 9 -10.72 11.23 -49.24
C ASP A 9 -9.76 12.10 -50.06
N LYS A 10 -8.63 12.50 -49.48
CA LYS A 10 -7.63 13.35 -50.14
C LYS A 10 -6.58 12.49 -50.84
N ILE A 11 -6.34 12.81 -52.10
CA ILE A 11 -5.29 12.16 -52.89
C ILE A 11 -3.95 12.78 -52.48
N THR A 12 -3.16 12.06 -51.69
CA THR A 12 -1.77 12.41 -51.38
C THR A 12 -0.88 12.11 -52.59
N GLY A 13 -0.56 13.15 -53.38
CA GLY A 13 0.45 13.05 -54.42
C GLY A 13 1.89 13.13 -53.86
N PRO A 14 2.89 12.54 -54.54
CA PRO A 14 4.29 12.75 -54.19
C PRO A 14 4.66 14.22 -54.46
N THR A 15 5.15 14.90 -53.42
CA THR A 15 5.93 16.15 -53.46
C THR A 15 5.37 17.38 -54.23
N HIS A 16 5.06 18.42 -53.45
CA HIS A 16 5.34 19.84 -53.69
C HIS A 16 4.95 20.57 -55.01
N SER A 17 4.21 19.99 -55.95
CA SER A 17 4.05 20.62 -57.28
C SER A 17 2.63 20.87 -57.79
N SER A 18 1.59 20.75 -56.95
CA SER A 18 0.23 21.22 -57.28
C SER A 18 -0.33 22.08 -56.15
N PRO A 19 -0.69 23.37 -56.40
CA PRO A 19 -1.16 24.27 -55.34
C PRO A 19 -2.56 23.93 -54.81
N SER A 20 -3.26 22.96 -55.41
CA SER A 20 -4.59 22.51 -54.99
C SER A 20 -4.59 21.03 -54.61
N ALA A 21 -5.04 20.72 -53.40
CA ALA A 21 -5.34 19.34 -53.01
C ALA A 21 -6.41 18.75 -53.93
N LEU A 22 -6.18 17.51 -54.36
CA LEU A 22 -7.14 16.72 -55.14
C LEU A 22 -7.85 15.74 -54.22
N TYR A 23 -9.12 15.47 -54.51
CA TYR A 23 -9.99 14.62 -53.71
C TYR A 23 -10.60 13.50 -54.56
N ALA A 24 -10.75 12.34 -53.93
CA ALA A 24 -11.56 11.23 -54.37
C ALA A 24 -12.99 11.43 -53.87
N LEU A 25 -13.99 11.19 -54.73
CA LEU A 25 -15.40 11.20 -54.36
C LEU A 25 -16.04 9.87 -54.79
N VAL A 26 -16.76 9.24 -53.86
CA VAL A 26 -17.61 8.08 -54.13
C VAL A 26 -19.03 8.40 -53.71
N ARG A 27 -19.99 8.20 -54.62
CA ARG A 27 -21.41 8.36 -54.33
C ARG A 27 -22.02 7.01 -53.98
N VAL A 28 -22.64 6.96 -52.81
CA VAL A 28 -23.32 5.77 -52.29
C VAL A 28 -24.81 6.10 -52.16
N VAL A 29 -25.65 5.34 -52.85
CA VAL A 29 -27.11 5.44 -52.80
C VAL A 29 -27.66 4.10 -52.35
N ASP A 30 -28.52 4.11 -51.34
CA ASP A 30 -29.17 2.90 -50.80
C ASP A 30 -28.18 1.76 -50.53
N LYS A 31 -27.05 2.09 -49.89
CA LYS A 31 -25.95 1.17 -49.51
C LYS A 31 -25.22 0.53 -50.70
N ARG A 32 -25.40 1.06 -51.91
CA ARG A 32 -24.69 0.64 -53.13
C ARG A 32 -23.94 1.81 -53.74
N ILE A 33 -22.85 1.52 -54.42
CA ILE A 33 -22.02 2.54 -55.06
C ILE A 33 -22.59 2.82 -56.44
N GLU A 34 -22.87 4.09 -56.72
CA GLU A 34 -23.43 4.53 -57.98
C GLU A 34 -22.34 5.07 -58.92
N SER A 35 -21.43 5.90 -58.40
CA SER A 35 -20.36 6.50 -59.19
C SER A 35 -19.10 6.76 -58.37
N GLU A 36 -17.97 6.77 -59.06
CA GLU A 36 -16.65 7.07 -58.51
C GLU A 36 -16.00 8.16 -59.38
N GLU A 37 -15.62 9.28 -58.76
CA GLU A 37 -14.92 10.38 -59.42
C GLU A 37 -13.54 10.58 -58.79
N ARG A 38 -12.52 10.64 -59.65
CA ARG A 38 -11.13 10.85 -59.25
C ARG A 38 -10.71 12.29 -59.52
N SER A 39 -9.80 12.80 -58.70
CA SER A 39 -9.07 14.05 -58.96
C SER A 39 -9.94 15.31 -59.00
N LEU A 40 -10.82 15.48 -58.02
CA LEU A 40 -11.63 16.68 -57.87
C LEU A 40 -10.90 17.76 -57.07
N THR A 41 -11.05 19.03 -57.47
CA THR A 41 -10.62 20.15 -56.62
C THR A 41 -11.65 20.40 -55.51
N LEU A 42 -11.23 21.00 -54.39
CA LEU A 42 -12.14 21.34 -53.29
C LEU A 42 -13.32 22.21 -53.76
N GLN A 43 -13.10 23.14 -54.69
CA GLN A 43 -14.15 24.00 -55.24
C GLN A 43 -15.19 23.20 -56.03
N HIS A 44 -14.73 22.26 -56.86
CA HIS A 44 -15.63 21.40 -57.63
C HIS A 44 -16.42 20.47 -56.70
N LEU A 45 -15.75 19.89 -55.68
CA LEU A 45 -16.39 19.06 -54.66
C LEU A 45 -17.50 19.81 -53.90
N LEU A 46 -17.25 21.05 -53.47
CA LEU A 46 -18.26 21.89 -52.79
C LEU A 46 -19.40 22.28 -53.73
N HIS A 47 -19.14 22.44 -55.02
CA HIS A 47 -20.18 22.68 -56.01
C HIS A 47 -21.09 21.45 -56.16
N LEU A 48 -20.51 20.24 -56.25
CA LEU A 48 -21.25 18.99 -56.30
C LEU A 48 -22.11 18.77 -55.05
N ILE A 49 -21.54 18.96 -53.85
CA ILE A 49 -22.28 18.88 -52.57
C ILE A 49 -23.47 19.86 -52.56
N ASN A 50 -23.28 21.10 -53.02
CA ASN A 50 -24.37 22.08 -53.05
C ASN A 50 -25.44 21.81 -54.12
N THR A 51 -25.09 21.08 -55.18
CA THR A 51 -25.99 20.79 -56.30
C THR A 51 -26.79 19.53 -56.01
N GLU A 52 -26.13 18.46 -55.59
CA GLU A 52 -26.73 17.15 -55.32
C GLU A 52 -27.32 17.04 -53.91
N LYS A 53 -26.88 17.90 -52.96
CA LYS A 53 -27.35 17.95 -51.57
C LYS A 53 -27.39 16.57 -50.89
N PRO A 54 -26.24 15.90 -50.75
CA PRO A 54 -26.17 14.61 -50.07
C PRO A 54 -26.63 14.74 -48.62
N GLU A 55 -27.24 13.69 -48.08
CA GLU A 55 -27.64 13.65 -46.67
C GLU A 55 -26.40 13.61 -45.77
N ILE A 56 -25.38 12.85 -46.18
CA ILE A 56 -24.14 12.67 -45.42
C ILE A 56 -22.92 12.88 -46.32
N VAL A 57 -21.95 13.63 -45.79
CA VAL A 57 -20.60 13.74 -46.33
C VAL A 57 -19.65 13.07 -45.34
N ALA A 58 -19.15 11.90 -45.72
CA ALA A 58 -18.31 11.02 -44.92
C ALA A 58 -16.83 11.26 -45.23
N LEU A 59 -16.03 11.46 -44.17
CA LEU A 59 -14.60 11.71 -44.23
C LEU A 59 -13.83 10.59 -43.52
N GLY A 60 -12.76 10.13 -44.16
CA GLY A 60 -11.77 9.24 -43.53
C GLY A 60 -11.06 9.95 -42.38
N SER A 61 -10.36 11.05 -42.67
CA SER A 61 -9.74 11.90 -41.64
C SER A 61 -10.13 13.38 -41.79
N LEU A 62 -10.24 14.08 -40.66
CA LEU A 62 -10.63 15.49 -40.63
C LEU A 62 -9.58 16.40 -41.29
N ARG A 63 -8.29 16.03 -41.18
CA ARG A 63 -7.16 16.82 -41.68
C ARG A 63 -7.12 16.88 -43.21
N ASP A 64 -7.79 15.95 -43.88
CA ASP A 64 -7.77 15.83 -45.32
C ASP A 64 -8.50 17.00 -45.98
N ILE A 65 -9.60 17.45 -45.36
CA ILE A 65 -10.41 18.56 -45.87
C ILE A 65 -10.26 19.85 -45.05
N ALA A 66 -9.98 19.73 -43.76
CA ALA A 66 -9.87 20.85 -42.83
C ALA A 66 -8.62 20.70 -41.94
N PRO A 67 -7.45 21.22 -42.38
CA PRO A 67 -6.23 21.14 -41.58
C PRO A 67 -6.30 21.96 -40.29
N ASP A 68 -7.09 23.05 -40.29
CA ASP A 68 -7.26 23.97 -39.17
C ASP A 68 -8.73 24.12 -38.78
N ALA A 69 -8.99 24.48 -37.51
CA ALA A 69 -10.33 24.78 -37.02
C ALA A 69 -11.05 25.87 -37.85
N ARG A 70 -10.31 26.89 -38.32
CA ARG A 70 -10.87 27.94 -39.21
C ARG A 70 -11.37 27.37 -40.53
N SER A 71 -10.63 26.44 -41.12
CA SER A 71 -10.99 25.75 -42.36
C SER A 71 -12.22 24.86 -42.13
N LEU A 72 -12.31 24.21 -40.96
CA LEU A 72 -13.48 23.43 -40.56
C LEU A 72 -14.75 24.30 -40.48
N PHE A 73 -14.70 25.45 -39.80
CA PHE A 73 -15.85 26.37 -39.74
C PHE A 73 -16.25 26.88 -41.12
N THR A 74 -15.28 27.17 -41.97
CA THR A 74 -15.55 27.66 -43.33
C THR A 74 -16.23 26.58 -44.18
N LEU A 75 -15.78 25.33 -44.02
CA LEU A 75 -16.37 24.18 -44.69
C LEU A 75 -17.81 23.95 -44.22
N THR A 76 -18.05 23.89 -42.91
CA THR A 76 -19.39 23.64 -42.36
C THR A 76 -20.37 24.80 -42.59
N GLU A 77 -19.90 26.05 -42.69
CA GLU A 77 -20.72 27.20 -43.15
C GLU A 77 -21.20 27.03 -44.61
N ALA A 78 -20.36 26.42 -45.46
CA ALA A 78 -20.59 26.25 -46.90
C ALA A 78 -21.44 25.03 -47.27
N LEU A 79 -21.71 24.12 -46.32
CA LEU A 79 -22.57 22.96 -46.55
C LEU A 79 -24.06 23.35 -46.67
N PRO A 80 -24.83 22.68 -47.54
CA PRO A 80 -26.26 22.92 -47.63
C PRO A 80 -27.00 22.40 -46.39
N PHE A 81 -28.19 22.93 -46.15
CA PHE A 81 -29.07 22.49 -45.08
C PHE A 81 -29.46 21.01 -45.27
N GLY A 82 -29.45 20.25 -44.18
CA GLY A 82 -29.72 18.80 -44.17
C GLY A 82 -28.47 17.92 -44.36
N THR A 83 -27.37 18.47 -44.87
CA THR A 83 -26.13 17.71 -45.06
C THR A 83 -25.32 17.61 -43.77
N LYS A 84 -25.09 16.39 -43.29
CA LYS A 84 -24.28 16.09 -42.12
C LYS A 84 -22.84 15.80 -42.52
N LEU A 85 -21.89 16.46 -41.86
CA LEU A 85 -20.47 16.13 -41.99
C LEU A 85 -20.12 15.04 -40.98
N VAL A 86 -19.70 13.87 -41.45
CA VAL A 86 -19.46 12.68 -40.62
C VAL A 86 -17.99 12.27 -40.71
N LEU A 87 -17.35 12.09 -39.56
CA LEU A 87 -16.00 11.55 -39.43
C LEU A 87 -16.05 10.07 -39.09
N ILE A 88 -15.30 9.26 -39.83
CA ILE A 88 -15.34 7.80 -39.67
C ILE A 88 -14.21 7.28 -38.80
N ALA A 89 -12.97 7.81 -38.92
CA ALA A 89 -11.79 7.33 -38.18
C ALA A 89 -11.80 7.68 -36.67
N CYS A 90 -12.92 7.45 -35.99
CA CYS A 90 -13.10 7.64 -34.55
C CYS A 90 -13.91 6.47 -33.98
N ILE A 91 -13.51 5.96 -32.82
CA ILE A 91 -14.30 5.05 -31.97
C ILE A 91 -14.48 5.77 -30.63
N GLY A 92 -15.70 6.21 -30.35
CA GLY A 92 -15.99 7.09 -29.21
C GLY A 92 -15.23 8.40 -29.32
N ALA A 93 -14.58 8.81 -28.22
CA ALA A 93 -13.72 9.99 -28.17
C ALA A 93 -12.28 9.74 -28.69
N LYS A 94 -11.94 8.53 -29.14
CA LYS A 94 -10.57 8.16 -29.54
C LYS A 94 -10.47 7.95 -31.05
N SER A 95 -9.38 8.43 -31.65
CA SER A 95 -9.05 8.18 -33.06
C SER A 95 -8.78 6.69 -33.29
N ALA A 96 -9.35 6.12 -34.35
CA ALA A 96 -9.21 4.70 -34.68
C ALA A 96 -8.88 4.52 -36.17
N PRO A 97 -8.05 3.53 -36.53
CA PRO A 97 -7.70 3.30 -37.92
C PRO A 97 -8.90 2.79 -38.72
N LEU A 98 -9.07 3.29 -39.96
CA LEU A 98 -10.17 2.94 -40.86
C LEU A 98 -10.33 1.41 -41.08
N PRO A 99 -9.26 0.60 -41.21
CA PRO A 99 -9.38 -0.87 -41.30
C PRO A 99 -10.14 -1.50 -40.12
N LYS A 100 -9.87 -1.09 -38.88
CA LYS A 100 -10.54 -1.63 -37.68
C LYS A 100 -12.05 -1.30 -37.69
N LEU A 101 -12.41 -0.14 -38.23
CA LEU A 101 -13.82 0.25 -38.38
C LEU A 101 -14.53 -0.47 -39.53
N ALA A 102 -13.82 -0.70 -40.63
CA ALA A 102 -14.34 -1.47 -41.75
C ALA A 102 -14.63 -2.93 -41.35
N GLU A 103 -13.79 -3.51 -40.50
CA GLU A 103 -14.01 -4.85 -39.93
C GLU A 103 -15.36 -4.97 -39.24
N ARG A 104 -15.82 -3.96 -38.50
CA ARG A 104 -17.14 -3.98 -37.83
C ARG A 104 -18.33 -4.13 -38.77
N TYR A 105 -18.18 -3.68 -40.02
CA TYR A 105 -19.20 -3.80 -41.06
C TYR A 105 -18.90 -4.96 -42.04
N ASN A 106 -17.93 -5.81 -41.70
CA ASN A 106 -17.41 -6.88 -42.54
C ASN A 106 -16.94 -6.41 -43.93
N LEU A 107 -16.35 -5.21 -43.99
CA LEU A 107 -15.84 -4.62 -45.23
C LEU A 107 -14.33 -4.84 -45.31
N ARG A 108 -13.87 -5.38 -46.45
CA ARG A 108 -12.44 -5.55 -46.76
C ARG A 108 -12.06 -4.61 -47.89
N PHE A 109 -10.90 -3.99 -47.77
CA PHE A 109 -10.37 -3.07 -48.77
C PHE A 109 -8.85 -2.98 -48.68
N ASP A 110 -8.24 -2.51 -49.76
CA ASP A 110 -6.84 -2.15 -49.78
C ASP A 110 -6.65 -0.76 -49.16
N ALA A 111 -6.05 -0.76 -47.96
CA ALA A 111 -5.76 0.47 -47.23
C ALA A 111 -4.74 1.36 -47.94
N SER A 112 -4.01 0.88 -48.97
CA SER A 112 -3.11 1.72 -49.76
C SER A 112 -3.83 2.54 -50.85
N ASN A 113 -5.05 2.12 -51.23
CA ASN A 113 -5.80 2.74 -52.31
C ASN A 113 -6.78 3.80 -51.76
N ILE A 114 -6.51 5.07 -52.07
CA ILE A 114 -7.28 6.23 -51.59
C ILE A 114 -8.75 6.20 -52.07
N MET A 115 -9.00 5.69 -53.28
CA MET A 115 -10.38 5.54 -53.77
C MET A 115 -11.15 4.50 -52.97
N GLU A 116 -10.47 3.42 -52.56
CA GLU A 116 -11.08 2.41 -51.71
C GLU A 116 -11.32 2.94 -50.29
N GLN A 117 -10.43 3.79 -49.76
CA GLN A 117 -10.66 4.48 -48.49
C GLN A 117 -11.89 5.39 -48.55
N ALA A 118 -12.06 6.19 -49.61
CA ALA A 118 -13.24 7.03 -49.84
C ALA A 118 -14.52 6.18 -49.96
N LYS A 119 -14.45 5.07 -50.70
CA LYS A 119 -15.55 4.11 -50.88
C LYS A 119 -16.01 3.48 -49.57
N ILE A 120 -15.06 3.00 -48.78
CA ILE A 120 -15.34 2.37 -47.48
C ILE A 120 -15.90 3.40 -46.50
N SER A 121 -15.38 4.63 -46.54
CA SER A 121 -15.92 5.73 -45.77
C SER A 121 -17.40 5.99 -46.12
N GLY A 122 -17.73 6.13 -47.41
CA GLY A 122 -19.11 6.30 -47.85
C GLY A 122 -20.02 5.13 -47.44
N LEU A 123 -19.54 3.89 -47.56
CA LEU A 123 -20.29 2.70 -47.17
C LEU A 123 -20.55 2.64 -45.66
N ILE A 124 -19.53 2.84 -44.81
CA ILE A 124 -19.68 2.84 -43.34
C ILE A 124 -20.71 3.88 -42.90
N ALA A 125 -20.65 5.09 -43.45
CA ALA A 125 -21.62 6.13 -43.16
C ALA A 125 -23.04 5.76 -43.60
N SER A 126 -23.19 5.09 -44.76
CA SER A 126 -24.50 4.59 -45.23
C SER A 126 -25.11 3.50 -44.33
N PHE A 127 -24.29 2.80 -43.55
CA PHE A 127 -24.74 1.85 -42.54
C PHE A 127 -25.01 2.49 -41.16
N GLY A 128 -24.86 3.80 -41.03
CA GLY A 128 -25.06 4.53 -39.77
C GLY A 128 -23.81 4.59 -38.88
N GLY A 129 -22.64 4.28 -39.43
CA GLY A 129 -21.36 4.35 -38.72
C GLY A 129 -20.69 5.72 -38.82
N GLY A 130 -19.95 6.08 -37.77
CA GLY A 130 -19.19 7.34 -37.69
C GLY A 130 -19.83 8.38 -36.76
N TYR A 131 -19.21 9.55 -36.72
CA TYR A 131 -19.57 10.65 -35.81
C TYR A 131 -19.87 11.94 -36.59
N GLU A 132 -21.07 12.50 -36.42
CA GLU A 132 -21.44 13.83 -36.89
C GLU A 132 -20.61 14.90 -36.18
N ILE A 133 -20.02 15.79 -36.96
CA ILE A 133 -19.20 16.91 -36.46
C ILE A 133 -20.09 18.14 -36.27
N ARG A 134 -20.22 18.63 -35.03
CA ARG A 134 -20.95 19.86 -34.73
C ARG A 134 -20.02 20.98 -34.29
N THR A 135 -20.00 22.06 -35.09
CA THR A 135 -19.07 23.19 -34.92
C THR A 135 -19.71 24.48 -34.42
N PHE A 136 -21.04 24.56 -34.39
CA PHE A 136 -21.75 25.81 -34.08
C PHE A 136 -22.66 25.69 -32.86
N GLU A 137 -22.80 26.79 -32.13
CA GLU A 137 -23.69 26.95 -30.98
C GLU A 137 -24.88 27.84 -31.31
N GLY A 138 -26.05 27.44 -30.80
CA GLY A 138 -27.17 28.24 -30.28
C GLY A 138 -27.77 29.39 -31.09
N VAL A 139 -26.98 30.13 -31.85
CA VAL A 139 -27.35 31.34 -32.56
C VAL A 139 -26.71 31.33 -33.95
N THR A 140 -27.53 31.60 -34.96
CA THR A 140 -27.12 31.72 -36.35
C THR A 140 -27.52 33.08 -36.91
N THR A 141 -26.56 33.75 -37.54
CA THR A 141 -26.77 35.01 -38.23
C THR A 141 -26.94 34.76 -39.73
N ILE A 142 -28.06 35.22 -40.29
CA ILE A 142 -28.33 35.22 -41.73
C ILE A 142 -28.21 36.66 -42.23
N THR A 143 -27.19 36.92 -43.05
CA THR A 143 -26.98 38.23 -43.67
C THR A 143 -27.37 38.18 -45.14
N VAL A 144 -28.38 38.97 -45.51
CA VAL A 144 -28.82 39.15 -46.89
C VAL A 144 -28.26 40.47 -47.40
N SER A 145 -27.41 40.40 -48.43
CA SER A 145 -26.68 41.55 -48.96
C SER A 145 -26.63 41.52 -50.49
N ARG A 146 -26.16 42.60 -51.12
CA ARG A 146 -26.00 42.66 -52.59
C ARG A 146 -24.67 41.99 -53.00
N ALA A 147 -24.70 41.09 -53.98
CA ALA A 147 -23.52 40.32 -54.38
C ALA A 147 -22.47 41.14 -55.15
N ARG A 148 -22.91 42.10 -55.99
CA ARG A 148 -22.01 42.93 -56.80
C ARG A 148 -22.17 44.43 -56.53
N THR A 149 -21.08 45.16 -56.75
CA THR A 149 -21.09 46.62 -56.74
C THR A 149 -21.62 47.11 -58.09
N PRO A 150 -22.51 48.13 -58.14
CA PRO A 150 -23.04 48.63 -59.40
C PRO A 150 -21.91 49.11 -60.33
N ILE A 151 -21.99 48.77 -61.60
CA ILE A 151 -21.17 49.39 -62.65
C ILE A 151 -21.66 50.83 -62.86
N ARG A 152 -20.76 51.74 -63.23
CA ARG A 152 -20.97 53.20 -63.27
C ARG A 152 -22.14 53.65 -64.19
N THR A 153 -22.54 52.84 -65.15
CA THR A 153 -23.68 53.05 -66.04
C THR A 153 -24.95 52.33 -65.53
N HIS A 154 -26.10 53.02 -65.51
CA HIS A 154 -27.42 52.53 -65.06
C HIS A 154 -27.58 52.17 -63.56
N GLN A 155 -26.87 52.88 -62.68
CA GLN A 155 -26.84 52.64 -61.23
C GLN A 155 -28.23 52.64 -60.55
N ASN A 156 -29.12 53.59 -60.87
CA ASN A 156 -30.44 53.71 -60.22
C ASN A 156 -31.41 52.58 -60.59
N ARG A 157 -31.38 52.10 -61.84
CA ARG A 157 -32.20 50.97 -62.30
C ARG A 157 -31.72 49.68 -61.64
N TYR A 158 -30.41 49.46 -61.62
CA TYR A 158 -29.79 48.32 -60.95
C TYR A 158 -30.09 48.30 -59.45
N ILE A 159 -29.96 49.44 -58.75
CA ILE A 159 -30.27 49.55 -57.32
C ILE A 159 -31.73 49.19 -57.02
N ARG A 160 -32.68 49.65 -57.85
CA ARG A 160 -34.12 49.34 -57.69
C ARG A 160 -34.43 47.86 -57.91
N HIS A 161 -33.92 47.27 -59.00
CA HIS A 161 -34.07 45.84 -59.26
C HIS A 161 -33.50 45.01 -58.10
N MET A 162 -32.29 45.36 -57.63
CA MET A 162 -31.64 44.69 -56.50
C MET A 162 -32.37 44.87 -55.16
N GLN A 163 -33.05 46.00 -54.93
CA GLN A 163 -33.88 46.19 -53.74
C GLN A 163 -35.11 45.29 -53.74
N GLY A 164 -35.76 45.13 -54.91
CA GLY A 164 -36.86 44.18 -55.08
C GLY A 164 -36.42 42.75 -54.78
N SER A 165 -35.33 42.29 -55.41
CA SER A 165 -34.77 40.96 -55.16
C SER A 165 -34.35 40.74 -53.70
N LEU A 166 -33.77 41.75 -53.05
CA LEU A 166 -33.36 41.70 -51.64
C LEU A 166 -34.56 41.45 -50.72
N MET A 167 -35.65 42.21 -50.91
CA MET A 167 -36.86 42.10 -50.10
C MET A 167 -37.63 40.82 -50.39
N SER A 168 -37.60 40.34 -51.64
CA SER A 168 -38.20 39.06 -52.00
C SER A 168 -37.52 37.90 -51.27
N ILE A 169 -36.18 37.85 -51.31
CA ILE A 169 -35.41 36.79 -50.66
C ILE A 169 -35.51 36.89 -49.14
N SER A 170 -35.55 38.10 -48.57
CA SER A 170 -35.72 38.24 -47.12
C SER A 170 -37.07 37.72 -46.65
N ARG A 171 -38.16 37.96 -47.40
CA ARG A 171 -39.49 37.40 -47.11
C ARG A 171 -39.54 35.88 -47.26
N GLU A 172 -38.86 35.33 -48.26
CA GLU A 172 -38.72 33.88 -48.43
C GLU A 172 -38.03 33.24 -47.22
N ILE A 173 -36.94 33.85 -46.74
CA ILE A 173 -36.22 33.41 -45.53
C ILE A 173 -37.10 33.54 -44.29
N GLU A 174 -37.78 34.67 -44.11
CA GLU A 174 -38.68 34.92 -42.99
C GLU A 174 -39.80 33.86 -42.93
N ALA A 175 -40.45 33.59 -44.07
CA ALA A 175 -41.46 32.55 -44.18
C ALA A 175 -40.90 31.15 -43.87
N GLY A 176 -39.69 30.84 -44.33
CA GLY A 176 -39.02 29.57 -44.05
C GLY A 176 -38.68 29.38 -42.57
N LEU A 177 -38.27 30.44 -41.87
CA LEU A 177 -37.99 30.40 -40.43
C LEU A 177 -39.28 30.23 -39.61
N LEU A 178 -40.34 30.97 -39.96
CA LEU A 178 -41.65 30.86 -39.31
C LEU A 178 -42.28 29.49 -39.49
N ALA A 179 -42.19 28.91 -40.70
CA ALA A 179 -42.74 27.59 -40.99
C ALA A 179 -42.09 26.46 -40.16
N ASN A 180 -40.83 26.64 -39.74
CA ASN A 180 -40.10 25.68 -38.90
C ASN A 180 -40.15 26.04 -37.40
N GLY A 181 -40.94 27.05 -37.00
CA GLY A 181 -41.08 27.44 -35.60
C GLY A 181 -39.83 28.05 -34.97
N LEU A 182 -38.90 28.59 -35.76
CA LEU A 182 -37.64 29.14 -35.26
C LEU A 182 -37.81 30.59 -34.80
N MET A 183 -37.32 30.90 -33.59
CA MET A 183 -37.32 32.26 -33.05
C MET A 183 -36.21 33.09 -33.69
N PHE A 184 -36.54 34.26 -34.25
CA PHE A 184 -35.56 35.16 -34.85
C PHE A 184 -35.89 36.64 -34.60
N THR A 185 -34.85 37.47 -34.68
CA THR A 185 -34.98 38.93 -34.76
C THR A 185 -34.44 39.40 -36.10
N SER A 186 -35.16 40.27 -36.81
CA SER A 186 -34.73 40.83 -38.09
C SER A 186 -34.40 42.32 -37.94
N SER A 187 -33.25 42.75 -38.45
CA SER A 187 -32.88 44.16 -38.52
C SER A 187 -32.51 44.55 -39.94
N ILE A 188 -32.86 45.78 -40.33
CA ILE A 188 -32.51 46.34 -41.63
C ILE A 188 -31.53 47.49 -41.39
N SER A 189 -30.27 47.27 -41.75
CA SER A 189 -29.21 48.27 -41.58
C SER A 189 -28.76 48.82 -42.94
N ARG A 190 -28.19 50.04 -42.92
CA ARG A 190 -27.44 50.59 -44.05
C ARG A 190 -25.97 50.46 -43.71
N SER A 191 -25.23 49.70 -44.51
CA SER A 191 -23.78 49.60 -44.34
C SER A 191 -23.10 50.93 -44.61
N PHE A 192 -21.87 51.10 -44.11
CA PHE A 192 -21.03 52.29 -44.29
C PHE A 192 -20.90 52.75 -45.75
N ARG A 193 -21.05 51.83 -46.73
CA ARG A 193 -21.04 52.13 -48.17
C ARG A 193 -22.43 52.33 -48.80
N GLY A 194 -23.45 52.62 -47.99
CA GLY A 194 -24.82 52.87 -48.45
C GLY A 194 -25.58 51.64 -48.97
N LYS A 195 -25.09 50.42 -48.72
CA LYS A 195 -25.79 49.18 -49.11
C LYS A 195 -26.83 48.83 -48.04
N ARG A 196 -28.08 48.56 -48.42
CA ARG A 196 -29.06 47.97 -47.50
C ARG A 196 -28.68 46.51 -47.25
N ILE A 197 -28.58 46.13 -45.98
CA ILE A 197 -28.33 44.78 -45.50
C ILE A 197 -29.50 44.40 -44.62
N VAL A 198 -30.03 43.20 -44.80
CA VAL A 198 -31.01 42.61 -43.88
C VAL A 198 -30.28 41.54 -43.09
N GLU A 199 -30.36 41.60 -41.77
CA GLU A 199 -29.71 40.66 -40.87
C GLU A 199 -30.77 39.99 -39.99
N PHE A 200 -30.79 38.66 -40.00
CA PHE A 200 -31.61 37.86 -39.11
C PHE A 200 -30.71 37.19 -38.08
N THR A 201 -31.02 37.35 -36.80
CA THR A 201 -30.40 36.62 -35.70
C THR A 201 -31.39 35.56 -35.25
N VAL A 202 -31.10 34.30 -35.58
CA VAL A 202 -31.95 33.14 -35.29
C VAL A 202 -31.40 32.42 -34.06
N SER A 203 -32.25 32.14 -33.08
CA SER A 203 -31.89 31.41 -31.86
C SER A 203 -31.87 29.89 -32.08
N ALA A 204 -31.12 29.45 -33.09
CA ALA A 204 -30.89 28.04 -33.39
C ALA A 204 -29.47 27.83 -33.96
N PRO A 205 -28.86 26.66 -33.78
CA PRO A 205 -27.56 26.36 -34.37
C PRO A 205 -27.67 26.19 -35.89
N ARG A 206 -26.56 26.35 -36.61
CA ARG A 206 -26.50 26.39 -38.08
C ARG A 206 -27.13 25.18 -38.78
N HIS A 207 -27.06 23.99 -38.16
CA HIS A 207 -27.58 22.75 -38.74
C HIS A 207 -29.11 22.64 -38.71
N ASP A 208 -29.77 23.34 -37.77
CA ASP A 208 -31.23 23.36 -37.65
C ASP A 208 -31.88 24.48 -38.50
N VAL A 209 -31.08 25.41 -39.01
CA VAL A 209 -31.58 26.55 -39.79
C VAL A 209 -31.78 26.15 -41.26
N PRO A 210 -33.02 26.20 -41.80
CA PRO A 210 -33.40 25.71 -43.13
C PRO A 210 -32.96 26.64 -44.29
N VAL A 211 -31.82 27.31 -44.14
CA VAL A 211 -31.29 28.28 -45.10
C VAL A 211 -29.82 27.96 -45.36
N SER A 212 -29.45 27.87 -46.63
CA SER A 212 -28.06 27.64 -47.06
C SER A 212 -27.45 28.92 -47.62
N SER A 213 -26.13 29.08 -47.46
CA SER A 213 -25.39 30.17 -48.07
C SER A 213 -25.47 30.07 -49.59
N ARG A 214 -26.05 31.07 -50.26
CA ARG A 214 -26.25 31.04 -51.72
C ARG A 214 -26.22 32.43 -52.34
N THR A 215 -25.85 32.47 -53.62
CA THR A 215 -26.03 33.67 -54.46
C THR A 215 -27.22 33.44 -55.37
N SER A 216 -28.26 34.25 -55.26
CA SER A 216 -29.46 34.16 -56.12
C SER A 216 -29.94 35.55 -56.52
N ALA A 217 -30.37 35.71 -57.77
CA ALA A 217 -30.90 36.98 -58.31
C ALA A 217 -30.04 38.23 -58.02
N GLY A 218 -28.70 38.06 -58.00
CA GLY A 218 -27.72 39.13 -57.69
C GLY A 218 -27.58 39.49 -56.20
N VAL A 219 -28.30 38.80 -55.31
CA VAL A 219 -28.27 38.92 -53.86
C VAL A 219 -27.43 37.77 -53.29
N PHE A 220 -26.61 38.08 -52.30
CA PHE A 220 -25.79 37.13 -51.55
C PHE A 220 -26.40 36.90 -50.18
N VAL A 221 -26.81 35.66 -49.92
CA VAL A 221 -27.25 35.19 -48.60
C VAL A 221 -26.07 34.49 -47.96
N ARG A 222 -25.60 35.04 -46.83
CA ARG A 222 -24.57 34.42 -45.99
C ARG A 222 -25.21 33.90 -44.72
N VAL A 223 -24.99 32.63 -44.41
CA VAL A 223 -25.43 32.03 -43.15
C VAL A 223 -24.20 31.68 -42.33
N ALA A 224 -24.03 32.30 -41.17
CA ALA A 224 -22.90 32.08 -40.28
C ALA A 224 -23.40 31.74 -38.87
N GLY A 225 -22.96 30.61 -38.33
CA GLY A 225 -23.25 30.21 -36.95
C GLY A 225 -22.22 30.76 -35.96
N THR A 226 -22.63 30.94 -34.70
CA THR A 226 -21.69 31.21 -33.61
C THR A 226 -20.78 30.01 -33.43
N ARG A 227 -19.46 30.23 -33.43
CA ARG A 227 -18.45 29.16 -33.46
C ARG A 227 -18.21 28.62 -32.05
N LYS A 228 -18.15 27.29 -31.93
CA LYS A 228 -17.66 26.62 -30.71
C LYS A 228 -16.17 26.78 -30.52
N GLU A 229 -15.69 26.67 -29.29
CA GLU A 229 -14.25 26.56 -28.98
C GLU A 229 -13.68 25.24 -29.50
N ALA A 230 -14.42 24.13 -29.34
CA ALA A 230 -14.07 22.80 -29.84
C ALA A 230 -15.28 22.15 -30.54
N PRO A 231 -15.08 21.36 -31.61
CA PRO A 231 -16.16 20.63 -32.25
C PRO A 231 -16.63 19.45 -31.38
N ASP A 232 -17.95 19.22 -31.35
CA ASP A 232 -18.50 17.99 -30.76
C ASP A 232 -18.55 16.88 -31.81
N PHE A 233 -18.40 15.64 -31.35
CA PHE A 233 -18.53 14.44 -32.16
C PHE A 233 -19.68 13.60 -31.63
N LEU A 234 -20.81 13.59 -32.35
CA LEU A 234 -22.00 12.83 -31.97
C LEU A 234 -22.12 11.55 -32.80
N PRO A 235 -22.30 10.37 -32.21
CA PRO A 235 -22.44 9.15 -32.99
C PRO A 235 -23.67 9.21 -33.91
N LEU A 236 -23.50 8.80 -35.17
CA LEU A 236 -24.57 8.83 -36.17
C LEU A 236 -25.68 7.83 -35.82
N SER A 237 -25.30 6.64 -35.31
CA SER A 237 -26.22 5.69 -34.70
C SER A 237 -26.47 6.09 -33.24
N LYS A 238 -27.74 6.26 -32.88
CA LYS A 238 -28.17 6.49 -31.48
C LYS A 238 -28.12 5.22 -30.62
N ARG A 239 -27.77 4.06 -31.21
CA ARG A 239 -27.74 2.79 -30.48
C ARG A 239 -26.50 2.76 -29.57
N PRO A 240 -26.65 2.54 -28.27
CA PRO A 240 -25.51 2.36 -27.38
C PRO A 240 -24.70 1.13 -27.80
N PRO A 241 -23.36 1.16 -27.65
CA PRO A 241 -22.52 0.02 -28.01
C PRO A 241 -22.87 -1.20 -27.16
N TYR A 242 -22.78 -2.38 -27.75
CA TYR A 242 -22.99 -3.64 -27.04
C TYR A 242 -21.78 -4.02 -26.20
N LEU A 243 -22.04 -4.49 -24.97
CA LEU A 243 -21.01 -4.78 -23.99
C LEU A 243 -21.11 -6.19 -23.42
N ILE A 244 -19.95 -6.75 -23.09
CA ILE A 244 -19.78 -7.91 -22.22
C ILE A 244 -19.33 -7.38 -20.86
N VAL A 245 -20.15 -7.57 -19.83
CA VAL A 245 -19.91 -6.99 -18.50
C VAL A 245 -19.53 -8.08 -17.51
N GLY A 246 -18.41 -7.93 -16.82
CA GLY A 246 -18.02 -8.76 -15.68
C GLY A 246 -18.33 -8.02 -14.38
N ILE A 247 -18.94 -8.72 -13.43
CA ILE A 247 -19.26 -8.17 -12.11
C ILE A 247 -18.68 -9.08 -11.02
N ASP A 248 -17.81 -8.51 -10.19
CA ASP A 248 -17.34 -9.13 -8.95
C ASP A 248 -18.23 -8.70 -7.78
N PRO A 249 -19.03 -9.63 -7.20
CA PRO A 249 -19.97 -9.34 -6.13
C PRO A 249 -19.32 -9.30 -4.74
N GLY A 250 -19.54 -8.24 -3.97
CA GLY A 250 -19.02 -8.16 -2.61
C GLY A 250 -19.36 -6.85 -1.89
N THR A 251 -18.66 -6.58 -0.79
CA THR A 251 -18.68 -5.26 -0.14
C THR A 251 -18.01 -4.20 -1.00
N THR A 252 -17.03 -4.60 -1.81
CA THR A 252 -16.49 -3.86 -2.95
C THR A 252 -16.99 -4.56 -4.21
N VAL A 253 -17.67 -3.82 -5.08
CA VAL A 253 -18.12 -4.35 -6.37
C VAL A 253 -17.10 -3.95 -7.42
N GLY A 254 -16.56 -4.94 -8.13
CA GLY A 254 -15.77 -4.72 -9.34
C GLY A 254 -16.70 -4.74 -10.57
N ILE A 255 -16.56 -3.76 -11.45
CA ILE A 255 -17.32 -3.68 -12.71
C ILE A 255 -16.33 -3.55 -13.86
N THR A 256 -16.42 -4.47 -14.80
CA THR A 256 -15.66 -4.44 -16.06
C THR A 256 -16.63 -4.44 -17.22
N ALA A 257 -16.43 -3.58 -18.21
CA ALA A 257 -17.12 -3.63 -19.48
C ALA A 257 -16.11 -3.79 -20.63
N LEU A 258 -16.28 -4.87 -21.39
CA LEU A 258 -15.57 -5.15 -22.64
C LEU A 258 -16.50 -4.88 -23.83
N ASN A 259 -15.93 -4.48 -24.96
CA ASN A 259 -16.66 -4.49 -26.23
C ASN A 259 -16.76 -5.92 -26.78
N LEU A 260 -17.50 -6.12 -27.88
CA LEU A 260 -17.64 -7.45 -28.52
C LEU A 260 -16.37 -7.93 -29.25
N ASP A 261 -15.33 -7.08 -29.35
CA ASP A 261 -14.00 -7.42 -29.86
C ASP A 261 -13.03 -7.85 -28.73
N GLY A 262 -13.44 -7.73 -27.47
CA GLY A 262 -12.62 -8.03 -26.29
C GLY A 262 -11.74 -6.88 -25.78
N ASP A 263 -11.82 -5.69 -26.36
CA ASP A 263 -11.12 -4.50 -25.84
C ASP A 263 -11.82 -3.98 -24.57
N LEU A 264 -11.01 -3.51 -23.61
CA LEU A 264 -11.49 -2.91 -22.37
C LEU A 264 -12.06 -1.51 -22.60
N VAL A 265 -13.35 -1.33 -22.27
CA VAL A 265 -14.05 -0.04 -22.38
C VAL A 265 -14.11 0.68 -21.04
N HIS A 266 -14.42 -0.07 -19.98
CA HIS A 266 -14.53 0.47 -18.62
C HIS A 266 -14.06 -0.55 -17.59
N LEU A 267 -13.33 -0.08 -16.57
CA LEU A 267 -12.91 -0.84 -15.41
C LEU A 267 -13.03 0.05 -14.18
N SER A 268 -13.74 -0.39 -13.16
CA SER A 268 -13.84 0.32 -11.89
C SER A 268 -14.15 -0.62 -10.75
N SER A 269 -13.80 -0.19 -9.54
CA SER A 269 -14.22 -0.84 -8.30
C SER A 269 -14.72 0.19 -7.29
N THR A 270 -15.79 -0.13 -6.57
CA THR A 270 -16.36 0.80 -5.57
C THR A 270 -16.98 0.05 -4.40
N ARG A 271 -16.82 0.61 -3.20
CA ARG A 271 -17.38 0.06 -1.96
C ARG A 271 -18.85 0.44 -1.80
N ALA A 272 -19.65 -0.49 -1.28
CA ALA A 272 -21.05 -0.31 -0.93
C ALA A 272 -21.96 0.14 -2.09
N LEU A 273 -21.63 -0.26 -3.32
CA LEU A 273 -22.37 0.15 -4.51
C LEU A 273 -23.67 -0.67 -4.64
N GLY A 274 -24.81 0.02 -4.73
CA GLY A 274 -26.14 -0.60 -4.81
C GLY A 274 -26.47 -1.10 -6.23
N GLN A 275 -27.46 -2.00 -6.37
CA GLN A 275 -27.85 -2.55 -7.69
C GLN A 275 -28.26 -1.47 -8.71
N ALA A 276 -28.98 -0.43 -8.27
CA ALA A 276 -29.40 0.67 -9.12
C ALA A 276 -28.21 1.48 -9.64
N GLU A 277 -27.19 1.67 -8.81
CA GLU A 277 -25.95 2.37 -9.18
C GLU A 277 -25.12 1.53 -10.14
N ILE A 278 -25.07 0.19 -9.98
CA ILE A 278 -24.43 -0.70 -10.96
C ILE A 278 -25.13 -0.56 -12.33
N ILE A 279 -26.46 -0.57 -12.34
CA ILE A 279 -27.25 -0.39 -13.57
C ILE A 279 -26.96 0.97 -14.21
N ALA A 280 -26.92 2.05 -13.43
CA ALA A 280 -26.60 3.38 -13.95
C ALA A 280 -25.17 3.44 -14.51
N ALA A 281 -24.19 2.89 -13.80
CA ALA A 281 -22.79 2.86 -14.23
C ALA A 281 -22.61 2.09 -15.55
N VAL A 282 -23.24 0.93 -15.67
CA VAL A 282 -23.18 0.12 -16.90
C VAL A 282 -23.93 0.80 -18.05
N SER A 283 -25.12 1.37 -17.79
CA SER A 283 -25.93 2.07 -18.80
C SER A 283 -25.23 3.30 -19.38
N ALA A 284 -24.40 3.98 -18.57
CA ALA A 284 -23.61 5.12 -19.02
C ALA A 284 -22.51 4.73 -20.02
N VAL A 285 -22.02 3.49 -19.96
CA VAL A 285 -21.00 2.98 -20.88
C VAL A 285 -21.63 2.41 -22.16
N GLY A 286 -22.74 1.68 -22.04
CA GLY A 286 -23.42 1.07 -23.17
C GLY A 286 -24.49 0.05 -22.77
N ARG A 287 -24.91 -0.80 -23.73
CA ARG A 287 -25.94 -1.83 -23.51
C ARG A 287 -25.28 -3.19 -23.27
N PRO A 288 -25.32 -3.74 -22.05
CA PRO A 288 -24.77 -5.07 -21.77
C PRO A 288 -25.66 -6.13 -22.41
N VAL A 289 -25.05 -7.02 -23.20
CA VAL A 289 -25.72 -8.17 -23.81
C VAL A 289 -25.43 -9.44 -23.03
N LEU A 290 -24.27 -9.48 -22.38
CA LEU A 290 -23.83 -10.61 -21.57
C LEU A 290 -23.33 -10.08 -20.23
N ILE A 291 -23.75 -10.71 -19.14
CA ILE A 291 -23.24 -10.43 -17.79
C ILE A 291 -22.58 -11.70 -17.25
N ALA A 292 -21.33 -11.55 -16.84
CA ALA A 292 -20.44 -12.59 -16.37
C ALA A 292 -20.08 -12.38 -14.89
N THR A 293 -19.83 -13.49 -14.19
CA THR A 293 -19.27 -13.50 -12.84
C THR A 293 -18.26 -14.64 -12.73
N ASP A 294 -17.36 -14.55 -11.76
CA ASP A 294 -16.28 -15.52 -11.52
C ASP A 294 -16.73 -16.78 -10.74
N LYS A 295 -17.96 -16.77 -10.21
CA LYS A 295 -18.58 -17.86 -9.46
C LYS A 295 -19.38 -18.80 -10.35
N ALA A 296 -19.39 -20.09 -10.00
CA ALA A 296 -20.14 -21.11 -10.73
C ALA A 296 -21.65 -20.84 -10.74
N GLU A 297 -22.21 -20.38 -9.62
CA GLU A 297 -23.58 -19.91 -9.53
C GLU A 297 -23.62 -18.38 -9.48
N MET A 298 -24.49 -17.78 -10.30
CA MET A 298 -24.60 -16.33 -10.37
C MET A 298 -25.23 -15.79 -9.07
N PRO A 299 -24.55 -14.90 -8.33
CA PRO A 299 -25.11 -14.34 -7.11
C PRO A 299 -26.32 -13.46 -7.40
N PHE A 300 -27.28 -13.47 -6.47
CA PHE A 300 -28.57 -12.77 -6.60
C PHE A 300 -28.46 -11.28 -6.98
N GLY A 301 -27.44 -10.58 -6.48
CA GLY A 301 -27.20 -9.17 -6.84
C GLY A 301 -26.87 -8.98 -8.31
N VAL A 302 -26.03 -9.86 -8.86
CA VAL A 302 -25.63 -9.85 -10.27
C VAL A 302 -26.80 -10.31 -11.15
N GLU A 303 -27.57 -11.30 -10.68
CA GLU A 303 -28.74 -11.80 -11.39
C GLU A 303 -29.82 -10.72 -11.59
N LYS A 304 -30.06 -9.88 -10.58
CA LYS A 304 -30.97 -8.73 -10.72
C LYS A 304 -30.49 -7.71 -11.74
N VAL A 305 -29.20 -7.40 -11.76
CA VAL A 305 -28.61 -6.51 -12.76
C VAL A 305 -28.76 -7.12 -14.15
N ARG A 306 -28.50 -8.42 -14.31
CA ARG A 306 -28.73 -9.16 -15.57
C ARG A 306 -30.17 -9.06 -16.06
N LEU A 307 -31.14 -9.27 -15.17
CA LEU A 307 -32.56 -9.17 -15.49
C LEU A 307 -32.95 -7.76 -15.92
N ALA A 308 -32.43 -6.72 -15.26
CA ALA A 308 -32.71 -5.33 -15.61
C ALA A 308 -32.30 -4.98 -17.06
N PHE A 309 -31.23 -5.61 -17.56
CA PHE A 309 -30.75 -5.41 -18.92
C PHE A 309 -31.26 -6.44 -19.95
N SER A 310 -32.04 -7.44 -19.51
CA SER A 310 -32.38 -8.62 -20.32
C SER A 310 -31.13 -9.27 -20.95
N ALA A 311 -30.03 -9.28 -20.20
CA ALA A 311 -28.75 -9.82 -20.65
C ALA A 311 -28.65 -11.33 -20.40
N VAL A 312 -27.79 -11.98 -21.17
CA VAL A 312 -27.51 -13.41 -21.02
C VAL A 312 -26.54 -13.62 -19.87
N ALA A 313 -26.87 -14.58 -19.01
CA ALA A 313 -25.99 -14.99 -17.91
C ALA A 313 -24.83 -15.80 -18.46
N TRP A 314 -23.63 -15.52 -17.98
CA TRP A 314 -22.49 -16.39 -18.18
C TRP A 314 -21.83 -16.69 -16.85
N THR A 315 -21.62 -17.97 -16.56
CA THR A 315 -20.88 -18.44 -15.39
C THR A 315 -19.91 -19.54 -15.80
N PRO A 316 -18.74 -19.64 -15.15
CA PRO A 316 -17.81 -20.72 -15.37
C PRO A 316 -18.36 -22.05 -14.80
N ALA A 317 -17.88 -23.19 -15.31
CA ALA A 317 -18.32 -24.51 -14.84
C ALA A 317 -17.90 -24.81 -13.38
N LYS A 318 -16.82 -24.16 -12.92
CA LYS A 318 -16.29 -24.21 -11.55
C LYS A 318 -15.73 -22.83 -11.22
N ASP A 319 -15.64 -22.52 -9.93
CA ASP A 319 -15.02 -21.27 -9.48
C ASP A 319 -13.59 -21.15 -10.01
N VAL A 320 -13.28 -19.98 -10.56
CA VAL A 320 -12.00 -19.72 -11.23
C VAL A 320 -10.88 -19.61 -10.19
N LEU A 321 -9.79 -20.36 -10.40
CA LEU A 321 -8.63 -20.31 -9.50
C LEU A 321 -7.91 -18.96 -9.62
N ILE A 322 -7.33 -18.48 -8.51
CA ILE A 322 -6.62 -17.18 -8.47
C ILE A 322 -5.54 -17.10 -9.57
N LYS A 323 -4.80 -18.17 -9.81
CA LYS A 323 -3.77 -18.23 -10.86
C LYS A 323 -4.36 -17.98 -12.26
N GLU A 324 -5.48 -18.62 -12.57
CA GLU A 324 -6.17 -18.46 -13.85
C GLU A 324 -6.70 -17.02 -14.02
N LYS A 325 -7.13 -16.37 -12.94
CA LYS A 325 -7.55 -14.97 -12.97
C LYS A 325 -6.39 -14.03 -13.37
N TYR A 326 -5.18 -14.29 -12.86
CA TYR A 326 -3.99 -13.54 -13.27
C TYR A 326 -3.64 -13.78 -14.74
N ASP A 327 -3.67 -15.04 -15.20
CA ASP A 327 -3.38 -15.41 -16.60
C ASP A 327 -4.41 -14.78 -17.58
N LEU A 328 -5.65 -14.59 -17.13
CA LEU A 328 -6.72 -13.94 -17.92
C LEU A 328 -6.64 -12.42 -17.93
N ALA A 329 -6.12 -11.82 -16.85
CA ALA A 329 -5.91 -10.39 -16.73
C ALA A 329 -4.58 -9.91 -17.34
N GLU A 330 -3.74 -10.84 -17.80
CA GLU A 330 -2.47 -10.54 -18.45
C GLU A 330 -2.69 -9.67 -19.71
N GLY A 331 -2.04 -8.50 -19.74
CA GLY A 331 -2.17 -7.52 -20.83
C GLY A 331 -3.17 -6.38 -20.58
N TYR A 332 -3.86 -6.36 -19.43
CA TYR A 332 -4.72 -5.26 -19.00
C TYR A 332 -4.20 -4.64 -17.69
N ASP A 333 -4.32 -3.32 -17.58
CA ASP A 333 -4.00 -2.61 -16.34
C ASP A 333 -5.19 -2.66 -15.37
N PHE A 334 -4.99 -3.21 -14.18
CA PHE A 334 -5.97 -3.24 -13.08
C PHE A 334 -5.34 -2.77 -11.78
N GLY A 335 -6.10 -2.07 -10.93
CA GLY A 335 -5.59 -1.51 -9.67
C GLY A 335 -5.82 -2.40 -8.45
N ASN A 336 -6.92 -3.18 -8.45
CA ASN A 336 -7.40 -3.92 -7.29
C ASN A 336 -7.73 -5.38 -7.62
N ASP A 337 -7.74 -6.25 -6.60
CA ASP A 337 -8.17 -7.65 -6.74
C ASP A 337 -9.60 -7.80 -7.29
N HIS A 338 -10.51 -6.90 -6.89
CA HIS A 338 -11.90 -6.89 -7.38
C HIS A 338 -12.00 -6.52 -8.87
N GLU A 339 -11.14 -5.62 -9.35
CA GLU A 339 -11.08 -5.24 -10.76
C GLU A 339 -10.52 -6.39 -11.59
N ARG A 340 -9.47 -7.07 -11.08
CA ARG A 340 -8.93 -8.30 -11.69
C ARG A 340 -10.01 -9.37 -11.81
N ASP A 341 -10.77 -9.59 -10.73
CA ASP A 341 -11.77 -10.67 -10.68
C ASP A 341 -12.93 -10.38 -11.65
N ALA A 342 -13.45 -9.15 -11.66
CA ALA A 342 -14.46 -8.71 -12.62
C ALA A 342 -13.96 -8.78 -14.08
N LEU A 343 -12.70 -8.36 -14.32
CA LEU A 343 -12.06 -8.43 -15.63
C LEU A 343 -11.91 -9.88 -16.10
N SER A 344 -11.42 -10.77 -15.24
CA SER A 344 -11.22 -12.18 -15.56
C SER A 344 -12.53 -12.85 -15.97
N ALA A 345 -13.64 -12.52 -15.29
CA ALA A 345 -14.97 -13.01 -15.63
C ALA A 345 -15.41 -12.53 -17.03
N ALA A 346 -15.23 -11.25 -17.34
CA ALA A 346 -15.58 -10.68 -18.64
C ALA A 346 -14.74 -11.29 -19.78
N VAL A 347 -13.42 -11.43 -19.59
CA VAL A 347 -12.50 -12.01 -20.58
C VAL A 347 -12.80 -13.49 -20.81
N MET A 348 -13.08 -14.25 -19.75
CA MET A 348 -13.44 -15.67 -19.88
C MET A 348 -14.74 -15.83 -20.65
N ALA A 349 -15.73 -14.97 -20.39
CA ALA A 349 -16.96 -14.94 -21.16
C ALA A 349 -16.71 -14.63 -22.64
N TYR A 350 -15.92 -13.60 -22.96
CA TYR A 350 -15.53 -13.29 -24.33
C TYR A 350 -14.86 -14.47 -25.05
N ARG A 351 -13.87 -15.11 -24.42
CA ARG A 351 -13.16 -16.27 -24.99
C ARG A 351 -14.10 -17.43 -25.32
N SER A 352 -15.18 -17.64 -24.55
CA SER A 352 -16.16 -18.69 -24.83
C SER A 352 -16.99 -18.44 -26.10
N TYR A 353 -17.13 -17.18 -26.52
CA TYR A 353 -17.85 -16.80 -27.73
C TYR A 353 -16.94 -16.44 -28.92
N ALA A 354 -15.64 -16.18 -28.70
CA ALA A 354 -14.69 -15.78 -29.74
C ALA A 354 -14.73 -16.70 -30.99
N ASN A 355 -14.66 -18.02 -30.79
CA ASN A 355 -14.73 -19.00 -31.90
C ASN A 355 -16.06 -18.93 -32.68
N LYS A 356 -17.17 -18.64 -31.99
CA LYS A 356 -18.49 -18.48 -32.62
C LYS A 356 -18.53 -17.18 -33.42
N PHE A 357 -18.01 -16.09 -32.87
CA PHE A 357 -17.93 -14.79 -33.54
C PHE A 357 -17.11 -14.86 -34.82
N ASP A 358 -15.93 -15.50 -34.78
CA ASP A 358 -15.08 -15.69 -35.97
C ASP A 358 -15.76 -16.54 -37.06
N SER A 359 -16.44 -17.60 -36.64
CA SER A 359 -17.17 -18.48 -37.56
C SER A 359 -18.33 -17.76 -38.25
N VAL A 360 -19.00 -16.86 -37.53
CA VAL A 360 -20.13 -16.08 -38.03
C VAL A 360 -19.65 -14.97 -38.94
N GLN A 361 -18.61 -14.24 -38.56
CA GLN A 361 -18.05 -13.16 -39.36
C GLN A 361 -17.70 -13.61 -40.79
N LYS A 362 -17.22 -14.86 -40.95
CA LYS A 362 -16.94 -15.46 -42.26
C LYS A 362 -18.18 -15.73 -43.12
N ARG A 363 -19.36 -15.88 -42.53
CA ARG A 363 -20.63 -16.21 -43.20
C ARG A 363 -21.51 -14.99 -43.48
N MET A 364 -21.20 -13.84 -42.89
CA MET A 364 -22.01 -12.62 -43.05
C MET A 364 -21.71 -11.90 -44.37
N PRO A 365 -22.73 -11.37 -45.06
CA PRO A 365 -22.50 -10.52 -46.23
C PRO A 365 -21.85 -9.19 -45.83
N PRO A 366 -21.07 -8.57 -46.74
CA PRO A 366 -20.44 -7.28 -46.51
C PRO A 366 -21.50 -6.18 -46.31
N GLY A 367 -21.25 -5.27 -45.38
CA GLY A 367 -22.18 -4.19 -45.02
C GLY A 367 -23.17 -4.55 -43.91
N THR A 368 -22.95 -5.67 -43.22
CA THR A 368 -23.73 -6.04 -42.05
C THR A 368 -23.01 -5.56 -40.79
N ASP A 369 -23.72 -4.89 -39.89
CA ASP A 369 -23.21 -4.58 -38.54
C ASP A 369 -22.97 -5.89 -37.77
N ILE A 370 -21.70 -6.27 -37.63
CA ILE A 370 -21.30 -7.52 -37.00
C ILE A 370 -21.63 -7.49 -35.51
N ASP A 371 -21.56 -6.33 -34.85
CA ASP A 371 -21.79 -6.24 -33.41
C ASP A 371 -23.24 -6.56 -33.09
N MET A 372 -24.18 -6.14 -33.94
CA MET A 372 -25.59 -6.52 -33.79
C MET A 372 -25.81 -8.02 -33.99
N VAL A 373 -25.08 -8.64 -34.92
CA VAL A 373 -25.18 -10.08 -35.18
C VAL A 373 -24.61 -10.88 -34.01
N ARG A 374 -23.42 -10.49 -33.53
CA ARG A 374 -22.78 -11.08 -32.34
C ARG A 374 -23.68 -10.94 -31.12
N ALA A 375 -24.31 -9.79 -30.92
CA ALA A 375 -25.29 -9.59 -29.85
C ALA A 375 -26.52 -10.50 -29.98
N GLY A 376 -27.06 -10.66 -31.19
CA GLY A 376 -28.16 -11.59 -31.46
C GLY A 376 -27.81 -13.04 -31.17
N ILE A 377 -26.59 -13.47 -31.51
CA ILE A 377 -26.10 -14.83 -31.23
C ILE A 377 -25.94 -15.05 -29.73
N ILE A 378 -25.42 -14.07 -28.99
CA ILE A 378 -25.35 -14.15 -27.53
C ILE A 378 -26.75 -14.37 -26.96
N ARG A 379 -27.75 -13.63 -27.45
CA ARG A 379 -29.18 -13.77 -27.06
C ARG A 379 -29.83 -15.09 -27.50
N GLY A 380 -29.13 -15.94 -28.25
CA GLY A 380 -29.63 -17.24 -28.71
C GLY A 380 -30.48 -17.19 -29.97
N LEU A 381 -30.48 -16.08 -30.72
CA LEU A 381 -31.18 -15.98 -31.99
C LEU A 381 -30.44 -16.75 -33.10
N SER A 382 -31.21 -17.35 -34.01
CA SER A 382 -30.64 -17.99 -35.21
C SER A 382 -30.13 -16.93 -36.21
N LEU A 383 -29.15 -17.30 -37.05
CA LEU A 383 -28.60 -16.39 -38.07
C LEU A 383 -29.68 -15.88 -39.04
N GLU A 384 -30.66 -16.71 -39.37
CA GLU A 384 -31.77 -16.36 -40.26
C GLU A 384 -32.66 -15.27 -39.64
N GLN A 385 -33.04 -15.44 -38.38
CA GLN A 385 -33.82 -14.44 -37.63
C GLN A 385 -33.10 -13.10 -37.50
N ILE A 386 -31.78 -13.14 -37.26
CA ILE A 386 -30.94 -11.92 -37.18
C ILE A 386 -30.89 -11.22 -38.54
N LEU A 387 -30.73 -11.97 -39.63
CA LEU A 387 -30.70 -11.43 -40.99
C LEU A 387 -32.06 -10.85 -41.43
N GLU A 388 -33.18 -11.44 -40.99
CA GLU A 388 -34.52 -10.84 -41.17
C GLU A 388 -34.67 -9.54 -40.40
N THR A 389 -34.22 -9.51 -39.15
CA THR A 389 -34.26 -8.29 -38.31
C THR A 389 -33.40 -7.17 -38.90
N LEU A 390 -32.30 -7.52 -39.57
CA LEU A 390 -31.43 -6.59 -40.31
C LEU A 390 -32.07 -6.03 -41.59
N LYS A 391 -32.92 -6.82 -42.26
CA LYS A 391 -33.62 -6.40 -43.49
C LYS A 391 -34.83 -5.51 -43.19
N HIS A 392 -35.46 -5.71 -42.03
CA HIS A 392 -36.59 -4.92 -41.55
C HIS A 392 -36.25 -4.21 -40.23
N PRO A 393 -35.33 -3.23 -40.24
CA PRO A 393 -34.97 -2.49 -39.03
C PRO A 393 -36.12 -1.64 -38.46
N GLU A 394 -37.17 -1.39 -39.24
CA GLU A 394 -38.36 -0.62 -38.85
C GLU A 394 -39.48 -1.45 -38.19
N GLU A 395 -39.40 -2.79 -38.20
CA GLU A 395 -40.41 -3.67 -37.59
C GLU A 395 -40.03 -4.20 -36.20
N LEU A 396 -38.89 -3.77 -35.65
CA LEU A 396 -38.67 -3.93 -34.23
C LEU A 396 -39.65 -2.99 -33.51
N PRO A 397 -40.47 -3.46 -32.56
CA PRO A 397 -41.07 -2.54 -31.62
C PRO A 397 -39.92 -1.72 -31.02
N GLU A 398 -40.10 -0.41 -30.88
CA GLU A 398 -39.25 0.36 -29.98
C GLU A 398 -39.34 -0.34 -28.61
N GLU A 399 -38.37 -1.22 -28.32
CA GLU A 399 -38.32 -1.94 -27.05
C GLU A 399 -38.26 -0.87 -25.96
N PRO A 400 -39.15 -0.97 -24.96
CA PRO A 400 -39.75 0.19 -24.34
C PRO A 400 -38.68 1.08 -23.74
N ALA A 401 -38.60 2.31 -24.26
CA ALA A 401 -38.37 3.42 -23.35
C ALA A 401 -39.37 3.25 -22.20
N VAL A 402 -38.93 3.45 -20.96
CA VAL A 402 -39.84 3.58 -19.82
C VAL A 402 -40.65 4.85 -20.05
N VAL A 403 -41.62 4.75 -20.95
CA VAL A 403 -42.72 5.67 -21.14
C VAL A 403 -43.78 5.11 -20.22
N VAL A 404 -44.07 5.90 -19.19
CA VAL A 404 -45.33 5.80 -18.47
C VAL A 404 -46.43 5.76 -19.54
N GLU A 405 -47.04 4.60 -19.72
CA GLU A 405 -48.17 4.44 -20.63
C GLU A 405 -49.27 5.43 -20.21
N GLU A 406 -49.51 6.47 -21.00
CA GLU A 406 -50.86 7.04 -21.09
C GLU A 406 -51.60 6.27 -22.18
N VAL A 407 -52.37 5.29 -21.72
CA VAL A 407 -53.24 4.45 -22.53
C VAL A 407 -54.42 5.28 -23.03
N VAL A 408 -54.29 5.73 -24.28
CA VAL A 408 -55.25 5.62 -25.41
C VAL A 408 -56.76 5.94 -25.12
N PRO A 409 -57.71 5.65 -26.01
CA PRO A 409 -58.52 6.58 -26.79
C PRO A 409 -59.94 6.81 -26.26
N ASP A 410 -60.61 7.77 -26.92
CA ASP A 410 -62.05 8.00 -26.92
C ASP A 410 -62.87 6.76 -27.31
N GLU A 411 -63.65 6.21 -26.37
CA GLU A 411 -65.08 5.91 -26.56
C GLU A 411 -65.80 6.12 -25.20
N LYS A 412 -66.67 7.12 -25.19
CA LYS A 412 -67.07 7.89 -24.01
C LYS A 412 -68.29 7.32 -23.29
N ASP A 413 -68.28 7.57 -21.97
CA ASP A 413 -69.42 7.68 -21.03
C ASP A 413 -69.75 6.48 -20.12
N GLU A 414 -69.88 5.25 -20.58
CA GLU A 414 -70.18 4.13 -19.63
C GLU A 414 -68.93 3.55 -18.96
N ARG A 415 -67.83 3.45 -19.71
CA ARG A 415 -66.52 3.06 -19.16
C ARG A 415 -66.00 4.12 -18.20
N ILE A 416 -66.26 5.40 -18.49
CA ILE A 416 -65.85 6.53 -17.65
C ILE A 416 -66.50 6.44 -16.27
N ALA A 417 -67.81 6.19 -16.15
CA ALA A 417 -68.44 6.10 -14.83
C ALA A 417 -67.88 4.95 -13.96
N ARG A 418 -67.62 3.78 -14.57
CA ARG A 418 -66.99 2.65 -13.84
C ARG A 418 -65.52 2.93 -13.54
N LEU A 419 -64.80 3.55 -14.48
CA LEU A 419 -63.41 3.95 -14.29
C LEU A 419 -63.30 5.03 -13.21
N GLU A 420 -64.19 6.02 -13.16
CA GLU A 420 -64.25 7.05 -12.12
C GLU A 420 -64.56 6.45 -10.74
N GLU A 421 -65.46 5.46 -10.65
CA GLU A 421 -65.71 4.75 -9.40
C GLU A 421 -64.48 3.97 -8.95
N THR A 422 -63.80 3.28 -9.88
CA THR A 422 -62.54 2.57 -9.58
C THR A 422 -61.40 3.52 -9.24
N VAL A 423 -61.30 4.66 -9.92
CA VAL A 423 -60.32 5.72 -9.66
C VAL A 423 -60.60 6.36 -8.30
N SER A 424 -61.85 6.53 -7.91
CA SER A 424 -62.23 7.01 -6.57
C SER A 424 -61.83 6.02 -5.48
N LYS A 425 -62.08 4.71 -5.69
CA LYS A 425 -61.64 3.65 -4.77
C LYS A 425 -60.11 3.56 -4.71
N LEU A 426 -59.42 3.63 -5.84
CA LEU A 426 -57.96 3.62 -5.93
C LEU A 426 -57.34 4.88 -5.32
N ARG A 427 -57.96 6.06 -5.47
CA ARG A 427 -57.51 7.30 -4.80
C ARG A 427 -57.67 7.21 -3.29
N LYS A 428 -58.75 6.61 -2.78
CA LYS A 428 -58.91 6.35 -1.33
C LYS A 428 -57.86 5.36 -0.82
N LEU A 429 -57.60 4.30 -1.59
CA LEU A 429 -56.59 3.30 -1.23
C LEU A 429 -55.18 3.87 -1.29
N ALA A 430 -54.88 4.66 -2.32
CA ALA A 430 -53.63 5.41 -2.46
C ALA A 430 -53.45 6.42 -1.32
N GLY A 431 -54.52 7.11 -0.90
CA GLY A 431 -54.51 7.97 0.28
C GLY A 431 -54.19 7.20 1.57
N SER A 432 -54.85 6.06 1.79
CA SER A 432 -54.58 5.22 2.97
C SER A 432 -53.17 4.62 2.96
N LEU A 433 -52.65 4.25 1.79
CA LEU A 433 -51.29 3.75 1.63
C LEU A 433 -50.27 4.87 1.80
N SER A 434 -50.54 6.08 1.30
CA SER A 434 -49.65 7.23 1.52
C SER A 434 -49.59 7.61 2.99
N GLU A 435 -50.71 7.58 3.71
CA GLU A 435 -50.74 7.80 5.16
C GLU A 435 -49.95 6.70 5.90
N GLU A 436 -50.09 5.44 5.49
CA GLU A 436 -49.32 4.33 6.07
C GLU A 436 -47.82 4.46 5.80
N VAL A 437 -47.44 4.90 4.60
CA VAL A 437 -46.05 5.19 4.23
C VAL A 437 -45.50 6.33 5.09
N GLU A 438 -46.24 7.44 5.27
CA GLU A 438 -45.81 8.53 6.14
C GLU A 438 -45.62 8.09 7.60
N VAL A 439 -46.50 7.22 8.10
CA VAL A 439 -46.37 6.65 9.45
C VAL A 439 -45.13 5.75 9.55
N LYS A 440 -44.88 4.91 8.54
CA LYS A 440 -43.69 4.06 8.47
C LYS A 440 -42.41 4.88 8.33
N ASP A 441 -42.40 5.94 7.55
CA ASP A 441 -41.24 6.81 7.38
C ASP A 441 -40.92 7.56 8.68
N LYS A 442 -41.95 8.06 9.38
CA LYS A 442 -41.79 8.62 10.74
C LYS A 442 -41.21 7.58 11.70
N ALA A 443 -41.68 6.33 11.65
CA ALA A 443 -41.16 5.24 12.47
C ALA A 443 -39.70 4.88 12.12
N ILE A 444 -39.37 4.81 10.82
CA ILE A 444 -38.01 4.57 10.34
C ILE A 444 -37.08 5.69 10.82
N SER A 445 -37.50 6.95 10.71
CA SER A 445 -36.70 8.09 11.16
C SER A 445 -36.45 8.04 12.68
N ALA A 446 -37.42 7.59 13.48
CA ALA A 446 -37.27 7.41 14.91
C ALA A 446 -36.33 6.24 15.24
N LEU A 447 -36.45 5.12 14.53
CA LEU A 447 -35.56 3.97 14.69
C LEU A 447 -34.12 4.30 14.27
N GLN A 448 -33.93 5.07 13.20
CA GLN A 448 -32.63 5.56 12.77
C GLN A 448 -31.99 6.46 13.83
N LYS A 449 -32.75 7.42 14.39
CA LYS A 449 -32.27 8.27 15.50
C LYS A 449 -31.86 7.45 16.72
N ARG A 450 -32.65 6.43 17.08
CA ARG A 450 -32.30 5.50 18.17
C ARG A 450 -31.02 4.74 17.88
N LEU A 451 -30.84 4.27 16.65
CA LEU A 451 -29.66 3.51 16.24
C LEU A 451 -28.39 4.36 16.26
N VAL A 452 -28.49 5.66 15.91
CA VAL A 452 -27.40 6.62 16.08
C VAL A 452 -27.05 6.78 17.56
N PHE A 453 -28.05 6.99 18.42
CA PHE A 453 -27.82 7.14 19.86
C PHE A 453 -27.17 5.89 20.49
N GLU A 454 -27.67 4.69 20.18
CA GLU A 454 -27.07 3.43 20.67
C GLU A 454 -25.64 3.21 20.12
N ARG A 455 -25.34 3.68 18.91
CA ARG A 455 -23.98 3.64 18.35
C ARG A 455 -23.04 4.61 19.07
N GLU A 456 -23.49 5.83 19.34
CA GLU A 456 -22.72 6.82 20.07
C GLU A 456 -22.43 6.35 21.50
N GLU A 457 -23.41 5.76 22.18
CA GLU A 457 -23.25 5.17 23.51
C GLU A 457 -22.25 4.02 23.49
N ARG A 458 -22.37 3.07 22.55
CA ARG A 458 -21.41 1.96 22.39
C ARG A 458 -20.00 2.46 22.05
N ASN A 459 -19.88 3.50 21.23
CA ASN A 459 -18.57 4.08 20.90
C ASN A 459 -17.95 4.78 22.10
N ALA A 460 -18.73 5.50 22.91
CA ALA A 460 -18.26 6.10 24.15
C ALA A 460 -17.80 5.03 25.15
N GLU A 461 -18.53 3.93 25.27
CA GLU A 461 -18.14 2.78 26.08
C GLU A 461 -16.81 2.16 25.58
N LEU A 462 -16.67 1.94 24.27
CA LEU A 462 -15.44 1.41 23.69
C LEU A 462 -14.23 2.31 23.96
N LEU A 463 -14.34 3.61 23.69
CA LEU A 463 -13.28 4.59 23.97
C LEU A 463 -12.93 4.62 25.47
N SER A 464 -13.92 4.50 26.35
CA SER A 464 -13.69 4.41 27.79
C SER A 464 -12.97 3.12 28.19
N SER A 465 -13.32 2.00 27.57
CA SER A 465 -12.72 0.69 27.84
C SER A 465 -11.28 0.60 27.34
N GLU A 466 -10.98 1.17 26.17
CA GLU A 466 -9.61 1.27 25.64
C GLU A 466 -8.74 2.16 26.52
N ALA A 467 -9.27 3.30 26.97
CA ALA A 467 -8.56 4.18 27.89
C ALA A 467 -8.27 3.50 29.25
N ILE A 468 -9.18 2.65 29.73
CA ILE A 468 -8.98 1.86 30.94
C ILE A 468 -7.90 0.79 30.72
N ILE A 469 -7.96 0.05 29.60
CA ILE A 469 -6.97 -0.99 29.28
C ILE A 469 -5.56 -0.37 29.14
N SER A 470 -5.43 0.76 28.43
CA SER A 470 -4.15 1.47 28.30
C SER A 470 -3.60 1.85 29.68
N ARG A 471 -4.43 2.47 30.53
CA ARG A 471 -4.03 2.84 31.89
C ARG A 471 -3.68 1.65 32.77
N ASP A 472 -4.37 0.52 32.63
CA ASP A 472 -4.08 -0.69 33.39
C ASP A 472 -2.75 -1.31 32.97
N THR A 473 -2.41 -1.26 31.67
CA THR A 473 -1.10 -1.71 31.19
C THR A 473 0.04 -0.82 31.72
N GLU A 474 -0.15 0.50 31.70
CA GLU A 474 0.80 1.46 32.29
C GLU A 474 0.96 1.23 33.79
N LEU A 475 -0.14 1.07 34.53
CA LEU A 475 -0.11 0.76 35.96
C LEU A 475 0.63 -0.55 36.25
N ALA A 476 0.45 -1.58 35.42
CA ALA A 476 1.16 -2.84 35.58
C ALA A 476 2.68 -2.68 35.37
N GLN A 477 3.09 -1.88 34.38
CA GLN A 477 4.50 -1.58 34.12
C GLN A 477 5.12 -0.77 35.26
N VAL A 478 4.45 0.29 35.71
CA VAL A 478 4.90 1.13 36.83
C VAL A 478 5.02 0.31 38.12
N LYS A 479 4.03 -0.54 38.43
CA LYS A 479 4.11 -1.44 39.61
C LYS A 479 5.27 -2.43 39.51
N LYS A 480 5.58 -2.94 38.33
CA LYS A 480 6.71 -3.85 38.11
C LYS A 480 8.05 -3.12 38.32
N ALA A 481 8.17 -1.89 37.81
CA ALA A 481 9.35 -1.05 38.00
C ALA A 481 9.55 -0.72 39.48
N LEU A 482 8.49 -0.32 40.18
CA LEU A 482 8.52 -0.01 41.61
C LEU A 482 9.04 -1.20 42.43
N ARG A 483 8.50 -2.41 42.19
CA ARG A 483 8.96 -3.63 42.88
C ARG A 483 10.43 -3.95 42.64
N LYS A 484 10.95 -3.67 41.44
CA LYS A 484 12.37 -3.88 41.11
C LYS A 484 13.25 -2.92 41.89
N GLU A 485 12.83 -1.66 41.99
CA GLU A 485 13.57 -0.61 42.68
C GLU A 485 13.52 -0.76 44.21
N GLU A 486 12.39 -1.20 44.75
CA GLU A 486 12.26 -1.58 46.17
C GLU A 486 13.21 -2.72 46.55
N ARG A 487 13.33 -3.75 45.69
CA ARG A 487 14.28 -4.84 45.90
C ARG A 487 15.72 -4.34 45.93
N ARG A 488 16.11 -3.49 44.97
CA ARG A 488 17.43 -2.86 44.92
C ARG A 488 17.73 -2.02 46.16
N SER A 489 16.77 -1.19 46.55
CA SER A 489 16.89 -0.38 47.76
C SER A 489 17.08 -1.24 49.02
N LYS A 490 16.40 -2.39 49.10
CA LYS A 490 16.56 -3.32 50.22
C LYS A 490 17.96 -3.94 50.25
N THR A 491 18.49 -4.41 49.12
CA THR A 491 19.87 -4.96 49.05
C THR A 491 20.92 -3.90 49.39
N LEU A 492 20.77 -2.68 48.86
CA LEU A 492 21.68 -1.58 49.16
C LEU A 492 21.66 -1.19 50.64
N ARG A 493 20.50 -1.17 51.28
CA ARG A 493 20.39 -0.92 52.73
C ARG A 493 21.14 -1.97 53.55
N THR A 494 20.97 -3.25 53.21
CA THR A 494 21.69 -4.33 53.91
C THR A 494 23.21 -4.22 53.72
N ARG A 495 23.70 -3.81 52.55
CA ARG A 495 25.12 -3.55 52.31
C ARG A 495 25.64 -2.38 53.16
N LEU A 496 24.89 -1.28 53.23
CA LEU A 496 25.24 -0.12 54.05
C LEU A 496 25.29 -0.44 55.55
N GLU A 497 24.36 -1.23 56.07
CA GLU A 497 24.37 -1.64 57.49
C GLU A 497 25.61 -2.45 57.84
N ARG A 498 26.03 -3.38 56.96
CA ARG A 498 27.26 -4.17 57.15
C ARG A 498 28.52 -3.32 57.10
N MET A 499 28.59 -2.37 56.16
CA MET A 499 29.70 -1.43 56.05
C MET A 499 29.80 -0.52 57.29
N LYS A 500 28.68 0.02 57.77
CA LYS A 500 28.65 0.79 59.02
C LYS A 500 29.12 -0.01 60.22
N HIS A 501 28.76 -1.29 60.29
CA HIS A 501 29.23 -2.17 61.36
C HIS A 501 30.75 -2.39 61.31
N TYR A 502 31.33 -2.55 60.11
CA TYR A 502 32.79 -2.62 59.94
C TYR A 502 33.51 -1.35 60.41
N ILE A 503 33.06 -0.18 59.95
CA ILE A 503 33.64 1.11 60.34
C ILE A 503 33.53 1.33 61.86
N SER A 504 32.41 0.96 62.48
CA SER A 504 32.25 1.08 63.93
C SER A 504 33.23 0.22 64.74
N LEU A 505 33.67 -0.91 64.19
CA LEU A 505 34.65 -1.79 64.82
C LEU A 505 36.09 -1.26 64.65
N GLN A 506 36.37 -0.55 63.55
CA GLN A 506 37.65 0.10 63.30
C GLN A 506 37.90 1.33 64.21
N ALA A 507 36.84 1.93 64.75
CA ALA A 507 36.91 3.08 65.65
C ALA A 507 37.09 2.71 67.14
N GLY A 508 37.20 1.42 67.48
CA GLY A 508 37.38 0.96 68.86
C GLY A 508 38.85 0.95 69.31
N ASP A 509 39.11 1.41 70.54
CA ASP A 509 40.45 1.61 71.12
C ASP A 509 41.40 0.39 70.96
N GLY A 510 42.54 0.60 70.30
CA GLY A 510 43.71 -0.30 70.30
C GLY A 510 43.63 -1.54 69.40
N CYS A 511 42.59 -1.68 68.57
CA CYS A 511 42.27 -2.91 67.86
C CYS A 511 42.08 -2.67 66.35
N THR A 512 42.82 -3.38 65.50
CA THR A 512 42.69 -3.30 64.03
C THR A 512 41.68 -4.34 63.53
N ALA A 513 40.70 -3.90 62.75
CA ALA A 513 39.71 -4.79 62.13
C ALA A 513 40.35 -5.58 60.97
N LEU A 514 39.98 -6.85 60.86
CA LEU A 514 40.39 -7.73 59.76
C LEU A 514 39.18 -8.36 59.06
N LYS A 515 39.35 -8.69 57.79
CA LYS A 515 38.34 -9.36 56.97
C LYS A 515 38.67 -10.85 56.91
N VAL A 516 37.68 -11.70 57.15
CA VAL A 516 37.89 -13.14 57.26
C VAL A 516 37.54 -13.80 55.94
N LEU A 517 38.54 -14.47 55.36
CA LEU A 517 38.39 -15.27 54.16
C LEU A 517 38.40 -16.77 54.54
N GLN A 518 37.34 -17.48 54.18
CA GLN A 518 37.25 -18.91 54.55
C GLN A 518 38.24 -19.77 53.77
N LEU A 519 38.39 -19.52 52.47
CA LEU A 519 39.24 -20.27 51.55
C LEU A 519 39.96 -19.30 50.62
N LEU A 520 41.27 -19.46 50.47
CA LEU A 520 42.08 -18.71 49.50
C LEU A 520 41.81 -19.20 48.08
N ALA A 521 40.67 -18.79 47.51
CA ALA A 521 40.27 -19.09 46.13
C ALA A 521 39.58 -17.88 45.51
N LYS A 522 39.65 -17.76 44.18
CA LYS A 522 39.17 -16.59 43.43
C LYS A 522 37.71 -16.22 43.75
N ASP A 523 36.82 -17.20 43.75
CA ASP A 523 35.39 -16.98 44.02
C ASP A 523 35.14 -16.45 45.44
N HIS A 524 35.94 -16.89 46.41
CA HIS A 524 35.81 -16.44 47.79
C HIS A 524 36.35 -15.02 47.99
N VAL A 525 37.39 -14.62 47.26
CA VAL A 525 37.91 -13.24 47.25
C VAL A 525 36.90 -12.30 46.59
N MET A 526 36.32 -12.68 45.44
CA MET A 526 35.27 -11.89 44.77
C MET A 526 34.02 -11.71 45.63
N ASN A 527 33.56 -12.78 46.28
CA ASN A 527 32.42 -12.71 47.21
C ASN A 527 32.70 -11.81 48.42
N LEU A 528 33.95 -11.74 48.88
CA LEU A 528 34.35 -10.86 49.98
C LEU A 528 34.37 -9.40 49.51
N ASP A 529 34.89 -9.12 48.31
CA ASP A 529 34.90 -7.79 47.70
C ASP A 529 33.48 -7.27 47.41
N ASP A 530 32.58 -8.11 46.89
CA ASP A 530 31.19 -7.75 46.63
C ASP A 530 30.42 -7.38 47.90
N GLU A 531 30.68 -8.07 49.02
CA GLU A 531 29.98 -7.85 50.28
C GLU A 531 30.58 -6.71 51.12
N MET A 532 31.91 -6.64 51.21
CA MET A 532 32.64 -5.79 52.16
C MET A 532 33.63 -4.82 51.50
N GLY A 533 33.95 -5.02 50.21
CA GLY A 533 35.06 -4.36 49.52
C GLY A 533 36.42 -4.93 49.99
N VAL A 534 37.39 -5.09 49.11
CA VAL A 534 38.79 -5.35 49.45
C VAL A 534 39.62 -4.21 48.85
N GLY A 535 40.23 -3.40 49.72
CA GLY A 535 40.95 -2.18 49.34
C GLY A 535 42.34 -2.10 49.93
N GLU A 536 42.98 -0.95 49.67
CA GLU A 536 44.36 -0.68 50.10
C GLU A 536 44.48 -0.75 51.63
N GLU A 537 45.53 -1.42 52.13
CA GLU A 537 45.84 -1.63 53.56
C GLU A 537 44.89 -2.53 54.36
N ASP A 538 43.90 -3.18 53.73
CA ASP A 538 43.07 -4.16 54.44
C ASP A 538 43.89 -5.37 54.94
N ILE A 539 43.50 -5.91 56.09
CA ILE A 539 44.12 -7.11 56.68
C ILE A 539 43.19 -8.31 56.46
N LEU A 540 43.71 -9.37 55.83
CA LEU A 540 42.96 -10.60 55.58
C LEU A 540 43.35 -11.71 56.56
N TYR A 541 42.36 -12.34 57.19
CA TYR A 541 42.57 -13.58 57.95
C TYR A 541 42.04 -14.77 57.15
N ILE A 542 42.92 -15.66 56.71
CA ILE A 542 42.57 -16.77 55.82
C ILE A 542 42.58 -18.08 56.61
N LEU A 543 41.45 -18.78 56.65
CA LEU A 543 41.33 -20.04 57.40
C LEU A 543 41.99 -21.22 56.67
N THR A 544 41.75 -21.37 55.37
CA THR A 544 42.22 -22.50 54.55
C THR A 544 42.88 -22.05 53.25
N ILE A 545 43.93 -22.76 52.82
CA ILE A 545 44.76 -22.42 51.66
C ILE A 545 44.61 -23.40 50.48
N ASP A 546 43.72 -24.40 50.57
CA ASP A 546 43.66 -25.53 49.63
C ASP A 546 43.19 -25.17 48.19
N GLY A 547 42.89 -23.90 47.91
CA GLY A 547 42.43 -23.40 46.61
C GLY A 547 43.34 -22.35 45.97
N TRP A 548 44.57 -22.20 46.46
CA TRP A 548 45.46 -21.12 46.04
C TRP A 548 46.00 -21.31 44.62
N GLY A 549 46.18 -20.20 43.90
CA GLY A 549 46.86 -20.15 42.61
C GLY A 549 47.48 -18.77 42.41
N ARG A 550 48.52 -18.67 41.56
CA ARG A 550 49.25 -17.40 41.33
C ARG A 550 48.36 -16.23 40.92
N SER A 551 47.26 -16.51 40.20
CA SER A 551 46.28 -15.48 39.84
C SER A 551 45.61 -14.84 41.05
N VAL A 552 45.29 -15.62 42.08
CA VAL A 552 44.66 -15.10 43.31
C VAL A 552 45.64 -14.22 44.07
N ILE A 553 46.91 -14.60 44.13
CA ILE A 553 47.97 -13.79 44.76
C ILE A 553 48.15 -12.48 43.99
N ARG A 554 48.11 -12.53 42.65
CA ARG A 554 48.17 -11.32 41.82
C ARG A 554 46.96 -10.41 42.04
N ASP A 555 45.75 -10.96 42.10
CA ASP A 555 44.52 -10.19 42.37
C ASP A 555 44.60 -9.51 43.75
N LEU A 556 45.18 -10.18 44.75
CA LEU A 556 45.43 -9.63 46.09
C LEU A 556 46.54 -8.55 46.09
N ALA A 557 47.55 -8.70 45.23
CA ALA A 557 48.61 -7.70 45.05
C ALA A 557 48.11 -6.44 44.33
N GLU A 558 47.27 -6.61 43.29
CA GLU A 558 46.60 -5.52 42.57
C GLU A 558 45.69 -4.70 43.51
N ALA A 559 45.05 -5.36 44.47
CA ALA A 559 44.26 -4.71 45.51
C ALA A 559 45.08 -4.01 46.61
N LYS A 560 46.43 -4.12 46.60
CA LYS A 560 47.38 -3.56 47.58
C LYS A 560 47.02 -3.83 49.04
N ILE A 561 46.80 -5.09 49.35
CA ILE A 561 46.41 -5.55 50.69
C ILE A 561 47.56 -5.35 51.68
N GLY A 562 47.22 -4.91 52.90
CA GLY A 562 48.20 -4.55 53.93
C GLY A 562 48.90 -5.76 54.56
N ALA A 563 48.16 -6.83 54.86
CA ALA A 563 48.73 -8.07 55.37
C ALA A 563 47.77 -9.26 55.29
N VAL A 564 48.33 -10.47 55.31
CA VAL A 564 47.61 -11.74 55.41
C VAL A 564 48.03 -12.46 56.69
N ILE A 565 47.05 -12.84 57.51
CA ILE A 565 47.25 -13.59 58.75
C ILE A 565 46.72 -15.02 58.55
N LEU A 566 47.56 -16.01 58.84
CA LEU A 566 47.21 -17.44 58.73
C LEU A 566 47.14 -18.11 60.12
N PRO A 567 46.15 -18.99 60.38
CA PRO A 567 46.16 -19.85 61.57
C PRO A 567 47.43 -20.72 61.62
N ARG A 568 47.92 -21.05 62.82
CA ARG A 568 49.18 -21.78 63.05
C ARG A 568 49.35 -23.04 62.18
N LEU A 569 48.33 -23.89 62.10
CA LEU A 569 48.37 -25.13 61.31
C LEU A 569 48.41 -24.84 59.80
N THR A 570 47.72 -23.78 59.37
CA THR A 570 47.67 -23.33 57.98
C THR A 570 48.99 -22.66 57.57
N TYR A 571 49.61 -21.88 58.46
CA TYR A 571 50.91 -21.26 58.25
C TYR A 571 52.04 -22.30 58.11
N GLN A 572 52.00 -23.39 58.90
CA GLN A 572 52.92 -24.52 58.74
C GLN A 572 52.75 -25.24 57.40
N ARG A 573 51.51 -25.44 56.93
CA ARG A 573 51.23 -26.01 55.60
C ARG A 573 51.69 -25.08 54.47
N ALA A 574 51.53 -23.77 54.62
CA ALA A 574 51.98 -22.77 53.66
C ALA A 574 53.50 -22.82 53.41
N ARG A 575 54.31 -23.12 54.45
CA ARG A 575 55.76 -23.35 54.31
C ARG A 575 56.09 -24.52 53.39
N SER A 576 55.35 -25.61 53.48
CA SER A 576 55.60 -26.83 52.68
C SER A 576 55.22 -26.69 51.20
N GLN A 577 54.34 -25.75 50.86
CA GLN A 577 53.78 -25.58 49.51
C GLN A 577 54.40 -24.40 48.73
N HIS A 578 55.52 -23.83 49.20
CA HIS A 578 56.19 -22.65 48.61
C HIS A 578 55.30 -21.40 48.50
N LEU A 579 54.15 -21.37 49.18
CA LEU A 579 53.20 -20.25 49.17
C LEU A 579 53.81 -18.97 49.74
N ILE A 580 54.65 -19.10 50.76
CA ILE A 580 55.30 -17.96 51.42
C ILE A 580 56.29 -17.26 50.49
N GLU A 581 56.95 -18.00 49.60
CA GLU A 581 57.88 -17.43 48.62
C GLU A 581 57.10 -16.62 47.57
N GLU A 582 55.99 -17.13 47.05
CA GLU A 582 55.14 -16.45 46.08
C GLU A 582 54.49 -15.17 46.66
N PHE A 583 54.08 -15.18 47.93
CA PHE A 583 53.60 -13.96 48.60
C PHE A 583 54.72 -12.96 48.93
N ARG A 584 55.95 -13.45 49.22
CA ARG A 584 57.13 -12.59 49.36
C ARG A 584 57.52 -11.95 48.03
N GLU A 585 57.41 -12.66 46.91
CA GLU A 585 57.63 -12.08 45.57
C GLU A 585 56.59 -11.03 45.23
N ALA A 586 55.35 -11.21 45.67
CA ALA A 586 54.26 -10.25 45.52
C ALA A 586 54.30 -9.07 46.53
N ASP A 587 55.32 -9.01 47.40
CA ASP A 587 55.48 -8.00 48.47
C ASP A 587 54.28 -7.90 49.45
N ILE A 588 53.57 -9.02 49.68
CA ILE A 588 52.46 -9.10 50.63
C ILE A 588 52.93 -9.76 51.94
N PRO A 589 52.82 -9.09 53.11
CA PRO A 589 53.18 -9.68 54.39
C PRO A 589 52.31 -10.88 54.77
N ILE A 590 52.93 -12.03 55.05
CA ILE A 590 52.27 -13.17 55.70
C ILE A 590 52.73 -13.27 57.15
N LEU A 591 51.78 -13.16 58.07
CA LEU A 591 52.00 -13.22 59.51
C LEU A 591 51.42 -14.51 60.13
N ASP A 592 52.12 -15.06 61.12
CA ASP A 592 51.64 -16.21 61.90
C ASP A 592 50.60 -15.75 62.94
N GLY A 593 49.38 -16.27 62.80
CA GLY A 593 48.26 -15.99 63.72
C GLY A 593 48.48 -16.49 65.15
N ALA A 594 49.49 -17.34 65.40
CA ALA A 594 49.84 -17.79 66.76
C ALA A 594 50.32 -16.63 67.66
N ASN A 595 51.07 -15.67 67.10
CA ASN A 595 51.62 -14.54 67.84
C ASN A 595 50.63 -13.37 67.97
N LEU A 596 49.61 -13.33 67.10
CA LEU A 596 48.66 -12.22 66.97
C LEU A 596 47.29 -12.50 67.62
N SER A 597 46.97 -13.76 67.93
CA SER A 597 45.71 -14.20 68.58
C SER A 597 44.43 -13.50 68.08
N PRO A 598 44.13 -13.55 66.76
CA PRO A 598 42.97 -12.86 66.17
C PRO A 598 41.64 -13.34 66.75
N ARG A 599 40.76 -12.40 67.12
CA ARG A 599 39.39 -12.70 67.56
C ARG A 599 38.42 -12.56 66.39
N VAL A 600 37.84 -13.67 65.96
CA VAL A 600 36.98 -13.71 64.76
C VAL A 600 35.51 -13.89 65.12
N LYS A 601 34.63 -13.08 64.53
CA LYS A 601 33.17 -13.23 64.60
C LYS A 601 32.56 -13.14 63.20
N GLY A 602 32.36 -14.30 62.57
CA GLY A 602 31.80 -14.38 61.21
C GLY A 602 32.82 -13.94 60.15
N LYS A 603 32.46 -12.97 59.31
CA LYS A 603 33.30 -12.44 58.22
C LYS A 603 34.22 -11.27 58.64
N ILE A 604 34.13 -10.83 59.90
CA ILE A 604 34.95 -9.75 60.48
C ILE A 604 35.68 -10.31 61.70
N GLY A 605 36.91 -9.89 61.90
CA GLY A 605 37.69 -10.18 63.10
C GLY A 605 38.44 -8.93 63.57
N VAL A 606 39.14 -9.08 64.68
CA VAL A 606 39.91 -8.01 65.32
C VAL A 606 41.25 -8.57 65.81
N VAL A 607 42.32 -7.80 65.63
CA VAL A 607 43.68 -8.07 66.14
C VAL A 607 44.18 -6.85 66.92
N ASP A 608 45.03 -7.08 67.91
CA ASP A 608 45.69 -6.01 68.67
C ASP A 608 46.67 -5.22 67.75
N SER A 609 46.51 -3.89 67.70
CA SER A 609 47.27 -3.03 66.79
C SER A 609 48.77 -3.06 67.10
N ALA A 610 49.14 -3.10 68.40
CA ALA A 610 50.55 -3.10 68.81
C ALA A 610 51.26 -4.40 68.44
N ALA A 611 50.58 -5.54 68.58
CA ALA A 611 51.11 -6.84 68.21
C ALA A 611 51.24 -6.97 66.68
N PHE A 612 50.28 -6.43 65.93
CA PHE A 612 50.30 -6.43 64.47
C PHE A 612 51.45 -5.60 63.90
N GLU A 613 51.66 -4.39 64.40
CA GLU A 613 52.75 -3.50 63.95
C GLU A 613 54.13 -4.11 64.25
N ALA A 614 54.31 -4.74 65.41
CA ALA A 614 55.55 -5.42 65.76
C ALA A 614 55.85 -6.61 64.82
N ALA A 615 54.85 -7.44 64.52
CA ALA A 615 54.98 -8.55 63.59
C ALA A 615 55.26 -8.10 62.15
N LEU A 616 54.65 -6.98 61.74
CA LEU A 616 54.87 -6.39 60.42
C LEU A 616 56.29 -5.81 60.28
N ALA A 617 56.84 -5.22 61.35
CA ALA A 617 58.23 -4.76 61.39
C ALA A 617 59.24 -5.92 61.30
N GLU A 618 59.01 -7.01 62.03
CA GLU A 618 59.84 -8.23 61.96
C GLU A 618 59.79 -8.89 60.57
N TRP A 619 58.62 -8.88 59.92
CA TRP A 619 58.49 -9.37 58.55
C TRP A 619 59.28 -8.51 57.56
N LYS A 620 59.25 -7.18 57.71
CA LYS A 620 60.02 -6.27 56.83
C LYS A 620 61.52 -6.52 56.91
N THR A 621 62.09 -6.70 58.10
CA THR A 621 63.52 -6.98 58.26
C THR A 621 63.91 -8.31 57.64
N THR A 622 63.07 -9.35 57.78
CA THR A 622 63.30 -10.65 57.13
C THR A 622 63.12 -10.61 55.61
N GLN A 623 62.22 -9.76 55.11
CA GLN A 623 62.02 -9.56 53.67
C GLN A 623 63.23 -8.86 53.02
N ASP A 624 63.85 -7.90 53.70
CA ASP A 624 65.07 -7.24 53.21
C ASP A 624 66.24 -8.22 53.10
N ILE A 625 66.39 -9.12 54.07
CA ILE A 625 67.39 -10.20 54.02
C ILE A 625 67.11 -11.13 52.82
N TYR A 626 65.86 -11.56 52.65
CA TYR A 626 65.46 -12.43 51.53
C TYR A 626 65.69 -11.78 50.16
N LYS A 627 65.39 -10.48 50.01
CA LYS A 627 65.67 -9.73 48.78
C LYS A 627 67.18 -9.64 48.51
N ASN A 628 68.01 -9.51 49.53
CA ASN A 628 69.46 -9.48 49.38
C ASN A 628 70.02 -10.86 49.00
N GLU A 629 69.54 -11.94 49.59
CA GLU A 629 69.92 -13.31 49.23
C GLU A 629 69.53 -13.63 47.77
N LYS A 630 68.31 -13.30 47.33
CA LYS A 630 67.91 -13.48 45.92
C LYS A 630 68.77 -12.68 44.95
N LYS A 631 69.14 -11.43 45.29
CA LYS A 631 70.07 -10.64 44.47
C LYS A 631 71.43 -11.30 44.34
N ILE A 632 71.94 -11.90 45.43
CA ILE A 632 73.22 -12.63 45.41
C ILE A 632 73.11 -13.88 44.51
N ASP A 633 72.01 -14.63 44.62
CA ASP A 633 71.76 -15.80 43.78
C ASP A 633 71.59 -15.45 42.30
N GLU A 634 70.93 -14.33 41.98
CA GLU A 634 70.83 -13.78 40.62
C GLU A 634 72.20 -13.41 40.06
N ILE A 635 73.05 -12.73 40.86
CA ILE A 635 74.43 -12.41 40.47
C ILE A 635 75.24 -13.69 40.23
N HIS A 636 75.13 -14.69 41.11
CA HIS A 636 75.78 -15.98 40.91
C HIS A 636 75.25 -16.72 39.65
N GLY A 637 73.96 -16.59 39.35
CA GLY A 637 73.34 -17.06 38.11
C GLY A 637 73.97 -16.39 36.89
N MET A 638 74.03 -15.06 36.87
CA MET A 638 74.66 -14.27 35.80
C MET A 638 76.14 -14.61 35.62
N VAL A 639 76.88 -14.84 36.70
CA VAL A 639 78.29 -15.25 36.64
C VAL A 639 78.45 -16.65 36.03
N LYS A 640 77.59 -17.60 36.38
CA LYS A 640 77.58 -18.94 35.77
C LYS A 640 77.20 -18.88 34.30
N GLU A 641 76.22 -18.07 33.95
CA GLU A 641 75.77 -17.87 32.57
C GLU A 641 76.87 -17.23 31.73
N TYR A 642 77.52 -16.18 32.26
CA TYR A 642 78.70 -15.57 31.68
C TYR A 642 79.86 -16.56 31.53
N GLN A 643 80.12 -17.43 32.51
CA GLN A 643 81.14 -18.48 32.38
C GLN A 643 80.82 -19.46 31.25
N VAL A 644 79.56 -19.87 31.10
CA VAL A 644 79.11 -20.77 30.02
C VAL A 644 79.22 -20.09 28.65
N GLU A 645 78.80 -18.83 28.54
CA GLU A 645 78.95 -18.04 27.32
C GLU A 645 80.42 -17.80 26.98
N ARG A 646 81.26 -17.52 27.99
CA ARG A 646 82.69 -17.31 27.78
C ARG A 646 83.41 -18.57 27.31
N VAL A 647 83.04 -19.74 27.83
CA VAL A 647 83.56 -21.03 27.33
C VAL A 647 83.15 -21.27 25.88
N LYS A 648 81.91 -20.94 25.51
CA LYS A 648 81.45 -21.00 24.11
C LYS A 648 82.22 -20.03 23.20
N ASP A 649 82.41 -18.79 23.62
CA ASP A 649 83.16 -17.76 22.90
C ASP A 649 84.63 -18.16 22.66
N VAL A 650 85.27 -18.80 23.64
CA VAL A 650 86.66 -19.25 23.55
C VAL A 650 86.80 -20.42 22.58
N LEU A 651 85.84 -21.35 22.59
CA LEU A 651 85.73 -22.45 21.62
C LEU A 651 85.49 -21.92 20.19
N GLU A 652 84.62 -20.94 20.00
CA GLU A 652 84.36 -20.33 18.68
C GLU A 652 85.58 -19.59 18.11
N LYS A 653 86.45 -19.03 18.97
CA LYS A 653 87.68 -18.34 18.56
C LYS A 653 88.87 -19.28 18.32
N GLY A 654 88.67 -20.60 18.39
CA GLY A 654 89.67 -21.61 18.03
C GLY A 654 90.85 -21.73 19.02
N ILE A 655 90.67 -21.27 20.26
CA ILE A 655 91.67 -21.39 21.32
C ILE A 655 91.32 -22.62 22.16
N ASP A 656 92.25 -23.57 22.24
CA ASP A 656 92.04 -24.82 22.97
C ASP A 656 91.91 -24.53 24.49
N PRO A 657 90.78 -24.83 25.15
CA PRO A 657 90.52 -24.41 26.53
C PRO A 657 91.41 -25.12 27.57
N THR A 658 92.22 -26.09 27.16
CA THR A 658 93.23 -26.79 27.98
C THR A 658 94.64 -26.20 27.88
N LEU A 659 94.88 -25.18 27.05
CA LEU A 659 96.14 -24.44 27.05
C LEU A 659 96.20 -23.54 28.28
N VAL A 660 96.96 -23.98 29.29
CA VAL A 660 97.35 -23.17 30.44
C VAL A 660 98.23 -22.03 29.91
N PHE A 661 97.65 -20.84 29.76
CA PHE A 661 98.45 -19.63 29.79
C PHE A 661 99.00 -19.52 31.21
N GLU A 662 100.32 -19.64 31.37
CA GLU A 662 101.01 -19.06 32.51
C GLU A 662 100.77 -17.55 32.43
N VAL A 663 99.65 -17.13 33.00
CA VAL A 663 99.44 -15.74 33.34
C VAL A 663 100.44 -15.47 34.44
N ASP A 664 101.45 -14.63 34.14
CA ASP A 664 102.31 -14.01 35.14
C ASP A 664 101.42 -13.61 36.32
N GLN A 665 101.54 -14.34 37.42
CA GLN A 665 100.94 -13.88 38.66
C GLN A 665 101.55 -12.52 38.91
N ALA A 666 100.76 -11.46 38.75
CA ALA A 666 101.06 -10.21 39.40
C ALA A 666 101.32 -10.58 40.87
N LYS A 667 102.59 -10.44 41.27
CA LYS A 667 103.09 -10.61 42.62
C LYS A 667 102.00 -10.05 43.55
N PRO A 668 101.42 -10.85 44.47
CA PRO A 668 100.34 -10.36 45.30
C PRO A 668 100.81 -9.08 45.98
N GLU A 669 100.15 -7.95 45.69
CA GLU A 669 100.25 -6.80 46.55
C GLU A 669 99.76 -7.28 47.91
N THR A 670 100.69 -7.42 48.83
CA THR A 670 100.45 -7.68 50.24
C THR A 670 99.35 -6.74 50.73
N PRO A 671 98.15 -7.25 51.07
CA PRO A 671 97.26 -6.51 51.95
C PRO A 671 97.98 -6.37 53.29
N PRO A 672 97.92 -5.21 53.96
CA PRO A 672 98.57 -5.00 55.25
C PRO A 672 98.10 -6.05 56.26
N ALA A 673 99.04 -6.50 57.09
CA ALA A 673 98.80 -7.47 58.15
C ALA A 673 97.58 -7.07 59.00
N PRO A 674 96.61 -7.97 59.26
CA PRO A 674 95.60 -7.74 60.28
C PRO A 674 96.27 -7.70 61.66
N PRO A 675 95.81 -6.85 62.61
CA PRO A 675 96.30 -6.88 63.97
C PRO A 675 96.01 -8.26 64.61
N ALA A 676 97.01 -8.76 65.32
CA ALA A 676 97.00 -10.08 65.94
C ALA A 676 95.84 -10.26 66.94
N PRO A 677 95.17 -11.42 66.94
CA PRO A 677 94.22 -11.80 67.98
C PRO A 677 94.93 -12.36 69.20
N GLU A 678 94.53 -11.90 70.39
CA GLU A 678 94.85 -12.54 71.66
C GLU A 678 94.15 -13.91 71.77
N LYS A 679 94.94 -14.95 72.03
CA LYS A 679 94.53 -16.30 72.47
C LYS A 679 94.31 -16.31 74.00
N PRO A 680 93.90 -17.41 74.68
CA PRO A 680 93.45 -18.74 74.21
C PRO A 680 92.23 -19.34 74.98
N SER A 681 91.76 -20.51 74.51
CA SER A 681 91.50 -21.79 75.26
C SER A 681 90.25 -22.49 74.68
N ALA A 682 90.38 -23.54 73.86
CA ALA A 682 90.62 -24.95 74.22
C ALA A 682 89.52 -25.53 75.13
N VAL A 683 88.79 -26.56 74.66
CA VAL A 683 88.65 -27.90 75.31
C VAL A 683 87.39 -28.69 74.85
N PHE A 684 87.67 -29.92 74.38
CA PHE A 684 86.95 -31.21 74.48
C PHE A 684 85.69 -31.64 73.68
N ARG A 685 85.82 -32.88 73.16
CA ARG A 685 84.81 -33.87 72.65
C ARG A 685 84.07 -34.57 73.83
N PRO A 686 82.97 -35.38 73.69
CA PRO A 686 82.88 -36.71 72.98
C PRO A 686 81.53 -36.94 72.19
N ILE A 687 81.36 -37.79 71.14
CA ILE A 687 81.35 -39.29 70.89
C ILE A 687 80.06 -40.00 71.46
N PRO A 688 79.51 -41.12 70.91
CA PRO A 688 78.57 -41.39 69.79
C PRO A 688 77.33 -42.27 70.23
N ASP A 689 76.40 -42.76 69.38
CA ASP A 689 76.25 -44.16 68.84
C ASP A 689 74.72 -44.49 68.66
N PRO A 690 74.25 -45.59 68.01
CA PRO A 690 74.56 -46.12 66.66
C PRO A 690 73.24 -46.72 65.97
N PRO A 691 73.22 -47.75 65.07
CA PRO A 691 72.45 -47.71 63.80
C PRO A 691 71.52 -48.95 63.56
N ALA A 692 71.20 -49.23 62.29
CA ALA A 692 70.56 -50.43 61.67
C ALA A 692 69.09 -50.20 61.20
N GLU A 693 68.59 -50.66 60.05
CA GLU A 693 69.05 -51.61 59.03
C GLU A 693 68.15 -51.48 57.75
N LYS A 694 68.69 -51.83 56.57
CA LYS A 694 67.97 -52.07 55.28
C LYS A 694 67.31 -53.50 55.33
N PRO A 695 66.61 -54.10 54.31
CA PRO A 695 66.76 -53.87 52.86
C PRO A 695 65.59 -54.23 51.89
N VAL A 696 65.92 -54.07 50.60
CA VAL A 696 65.51 -54.80 49.37
C VAL A 696 64.39 -54.26 48.48
N GLN A 697 64.81 -54.01 47.23
CA GLN A 697 64.06 -53.77 45.99
C GLN A 697 63.92 -55.08 45.20
N ILE A 698 62.82 -55.29 44.44
CA ILE A 698 62.83 -56.17 43.25
C ILE A 698 61.97 -55.54 42.12
N GLU A 699 62.70 -55.06 41.11
CA GLU A 699 62.57 -55.10 39.63
C GLU A 699 61.23 -55.12 38.85
N LYS A 700 61.25 -54.32 37.75
CA LYS A 700 60.32 -54.24 36.58
C LYS A 700 60.60 -55.36 35.54
N PRO A 701 59.79 -55.58 34.46
CA PRO A 701 59.78 -54.78 33.19
C PRO A 701 58.36 -54.59 32.57
N ALA A 702 58.02 -53.46 31.89
CA ALA A 702 58.00 -53.20 30.41
C ALA A 702 57.36 -54.32 29.54
N ASP A 703 56.41 -54.11 28.61
CA ASP A 703 56.38 -53.16 27.48
C ASP A 703 54.97 -53.02 26.80
N LYS A 704 54.87 -52.05 25.86
CA LYS A 704 53.75 -51.40 25.08
C LYS A 704 52.84 -52.29 24.15
N PRO A 705 51.92 -51.79 23.26
CA PRO A 705 51.45 -50.42 22.88
C PRO A 705 49.91 -50.20 22.69
N VAL A 706 49.55 -48.93 22.42
CA VAL A 706 48.24 -48.29 22.07
C VAL A 706 47.76 -48.64 20.62
N PRO A 707 46.48 -48.41 20.19
CA PRO A 707 45.98 -47.05 19.82
C PRO A 707 44.47 -46.73 20.02
N ALA A 708 44.21 -45.41 20.07
CA ALA A 708 43.10 -44.60 19.51
C ALA A 708 41.60 -44.71 19.96
N VAL A 709 41.18 -43.69 20.73
CA VAL A 709 40.05 -42.74 20.57
C VAL A 709 38.66 -43.22 20.07
N THR A 710 37.63 -43.09 20.91
CA THR A 710 36.39 -42.28 20.68
C THR A 710 35.47 -42.28 21.93
N LYS A 711 34.80 -41.16 22.21
CA LYS A 711 33.83 -40.87 23.31
C LYS A 711 32.49 -40.43 22.66
N PRO A 712 31.39 -40.12 23.40
CA PRO A 712 30.82 -40.70 24.62
C PRO A 712 29.27 -40.85 24.56
N SER A 713 28.62 -41.41 25.60
CA SER A 713 27.43 -40.87 26.31
C SER A 713 26.66 -41.94 27.13
N PRO A 714 25.92 -41.55 28.20
CA PRO A 714 25.66 -42.39 29.37
C PRO A 714 24.21 -42.92 29.50
N LYS A 715 24.05 -43.95 30.34
CA LYS A 715 22.79 -44.66 30.68
C LYS A 715 22.31 -44.39 32.13
N PRO A 716 21.05 -44.73 32.48
CA PRO A 716 20.21 -43.99 33.43
C PRO A 716 20.09 -44.61 34.84
N ALA A 717 19.45 -43.86 35.75
CA ALA A 717 19.05 -44.27 37.10
C ALA A 717 17.52 -44.44 37.26
N PRO A 718 17.01 -45.28 38.18
CA PRO A 718 15.57 -45.43 38.44
C PRO A 718 15.06 -44.91 39.81
N VAL A 719 13.91 -44.22 39.74
CA VAL A 719 12.64 -44.24 40.52
C VAL A 719 12.60 -44.59 42.03
N SER A 720 11.91 -43.75 42.83
CA SER A 720 11.08 -44.17 43.98
C SER A 720 9.83 -43.27 44.18
N LYS A 721 8.82 -43.79 44.90
CA LYS A 721 7.36 -43.57 44.83
C LYS A 721 6.76 -42.47 45.77
N PRO A 722 5.44 -42.15 45.66
CA PRO A 722 4.79 -40.93 46.18
C PRO A 722 3.79 -41.13 47.35
N VAL A 723 3.50 -40.08 48.16
CA VAL A 723 2.32 -39.96 49.07
C VAL A 723 1.97 -38.45 49.31
N PRO A 724 0.84 -38.03 49.96
CA PRO A 724 -0.31 -37.38 49.32
C PRO A 724 -0.61 -35.92 49.79
N LYS A 725 -1.58 -35.27 49.13
CA LYS A 725 -2.10 -33.90 49.37
C LYS A 725 -2.73 -33.70 50.76
N PRO A 726 -2.64 -32.50 51.37
CA PRO A 726 -3.56 -32.06 52.41
C PRO A 726 -4.64 -31.06 51.92
N VAL A 727 -5.71 -31.07 52.71
CA VAL A 727 -7.05 -30.53 52.54
C VAL A 727 -7.14 -29.01 52.72
N SER A 728 -8.09 -28.41 51.99
CA SER A 728 -8.56 -27.03 52.10
C SER A 728 -9.25 -26.73 53.43
N LYS A 729 -8.90 -25.60 54.08
CA LYS A 729 -9.65 -24.99 55.18
C LYS A 729 -9.89 -23.49 54.93
N PRO A 730 -10.92 -22.90 55.57
CA PRO A 730 -11.79 -21.89 54.96
C PRO A 730 -11.29 -20.44 55.10
N ALA A 731 -11.74 -19.59 54.17
CA ALA A 731 -11.49 -18.15 54.20
C ALA A 731 -12.22 -17.47 55.38
N PRO A 732 -11.58 -16.50 56.07
CA PRO A 732 -12.21 -15.72 57.13
C PRO A 732 -13.08 -14.59 56.55
N LYS A 733 -14.19 -14.31 57.25
CA LYS A 733 -15.10 -13.17 57.07
C LYS A 733 -14.31 -11.85 57.01
N LYS A 734 -14.60 -11.02 56.02
CA LYS A 734 -14.21 -9.60 56.01
C LYS A 734 -15.45 -8.70 56.09
N GLU A 735 -15.29 -7.71 56.96
CA GLU A 735 -16.22 -6.65 57.34
C GLU A 735 -16.70 -5.81 56.16
N ALA A 736 -17.89 -5.24 56.35
CA ALA A 736 -18.50 -4.24 55.49
C ALA A 736 -17.71 -2.93 55.50
N PRO A 737 -17.43 -2.32 54.33
CA PRO A 737 -17.07 -0.92 54.26
C PRO A 737 -18.29 -0.02 54.02
N LYS A 738 -18.18 1.16 54.61
CA LYS A 738 -19.17 2.21 54.79
C LYS A 738 -19.69 2.80 53.46
N LYS A 739 -20.95 3.23 53.53
CA LYS A 739 -21.69 4.06 52.57
C LYS A 739 -20.85 5.27 52.11
N SER A 740 -20.61 5.37 50.81
CA SER A 740 -20.38 6.61 50.08
C SER A 740 -21.59 6.87 49.16
N ALA A 741 -21.90 8.16 48.99
CA ALA A 741 -23.14 8.70 48.46
C ALA A 741 -23.56 8.16 47.06
N PRO A 742 -24.87 8.03 46.77
CA PRO A 742 -25.32 7.63 45.46
C PRO A 742 -25.10 8.77 44.46
N SER A 743 -24.24 8.55 43.46
CA SER A 743 -24.21 9.36 42.25
C SER A 743 -25.56 9.22 41.54
N LYS A 744 -26.20 10.36 41.26
CA LYS A 744 -27.46 10.45 40.52
C LYS A 744 -27.31 9.74 39.18
N LYS A 745 -28.06 8.65 38.98
CA LYS A 745 -28.41 8.18 37.63
C LYS A 745 -29.23 9.29 36.96
N PRO A 746 -28.95 9.69 35.70
CA PRO A 746 -29.92 10.45 34.94
C PRO A 746 -31.15 9.55 34.73
N GLU A 747 -32.32 10.11 35.01
CA GLU A 747 -33.61 9.42 35.00
C GLU A 747 -33.92 8.87 33.61
N ALA A 748 -33.95 7.54 33.47
CA ALA A 748 -34.57 6.86 32.33
C ALA A 748 -36.09 7.17 32.20
N GLY A 749 -36.69 7.84 33.19
CA GLY A 749 -38.12 8.19 33.23
C GLY A 749 -38.52 9.48 32.49
N SER A 750 -37.58 10.28 31.98
CA SER A 750 -37.92 11.54 31.27
C SER A 750 -38.44 11.28 29.85
N ALA A 751 -37.82 10.33 29.13
CA ALA A 751 -38.21 9.99 27.77
C ALA A 751 -39.52 9.18 27.72
N GLU A 752 -39.75 8.26 28.67
CA GLU A 752 -41.00 7.50 28.77
C GLU A 752 -42.20 8.41 29.13
N LYS A 753 -42.02 9.40 30.00
CA LYS A 753 -43.07 10.39 30.31
C LYS A 753 -43.40 11.30 29.13
N MET A 754 -42.40 11.71 28.34
CA MET A 754 -42.65 12.48 27.12
C MET A 754 -43.37 11.65 26.06
N LEU A 755 -43.01 10.36 25.89
CA LEU A 755 -43.71 9.45 24.99
C LEU A 755 -45.17 9.18 25.42
N PHE A 756 -45.42 9.03 26.72
CA PHE A 756 -46.79 8.85 27.22
C PHE A 756 -47.64 10.13 27.07
N GLY A 757 -47.03 11.30 27.24
CA GLY A 757 -47.67 12.60 27.00
C GLY A 757 -48.08 12.80 25.54
N VAL A 758 -47.15 12.56 24.60
CA VAL A 758 -47.40 12.72 23.16
C VAL A 758 -48.42 11.70 22.63
N LEU A 759 -48.39 10.45 23.12
CA LEU A 759 -49.40 9.44 22.77
C LEU A 759 -50.78 9.72 23.39
N SER A 760 -50.82 10.43 24.52
CA SER A 760 -52.06 10.89 25.15
C SER A 760 -52.70 12.02 24.35
N GLU A 761 -51.91 13.01 23.92
CA GLU A 761 -52.37 14.13 23.09
C GLU A 761 -52.87 13.66 21.72
N TYR A 762 -52.16 12.72 21.10
CA TYR A 762 -52.60 12.13 19.82
C TYR A 762 -53.90 11.32 19.94
N ARG A 763 -54.16 10.68 21.09
CA ARG A 763 -55.43 9.98 21.35
C ARG A 763 -56.59 10.94 21.63
N GLU A 764 -56.31 12.08 22.27
CA GLU A 764 -57.27 13.17 22.50
C GLU A 764 -57.68 13.84 21.18
N GLU A 765 -56.73 14.13 20.30
CA GLU A 765 -56.99 14.69 18.97
C GLU A 765 -57.80 13.73 18.10
N ARG A 766 -57.45 12.44 18.09
CA ARG A 766 -58.19 11.42 17.34
C ARG A 766 -59.61 11.19 17.88
N LYS A 767 -59.83 11.38 19.18
CA LYS A 767 -61.18 11.38 19.78
C LYS A 767 -62.01 12.61 19.41
N LYS A 768 -61.37 13.76 19.16
CA LYS A 768 -62.04 14.99 18.70
C LYS A 768 -62.39 14.91 17.22
N GLU A 769 -61.55 14.29 16.40
CA GLU A 769 -61.83 14.05 14.98
C GLU A 769 -62.91 13.00 14.75
N LEU A 770 -62.94 11.92 15.54
CA LEU A 770 -64.00 10.90 15.46
C LEU A 770 -65.37 11.36 16.00
N LYS A 771 -65.42 12.51 16.69
CA LYS A 771 -66.66 13.14 17.19
C LYS A 771 -67.21 14.23 16.26
N LYS A 772 -66.42 14.70 15.30
CA LYS A 772 -66.88 15.53 14.18
C LYS A 772 -67.29 14.63 13.02
#